data_AF-A0A928ZSI8-F1
#
_entry.id   AF-A0A928ZSI8-F1
#
_cell.length_a   1.000
_cell.length_b   1.000
_cell.length_c   1.000
_cell.angle_alpha   90.00
_cell.angle_beta   90.00
_cell.angle_gamma   90.00
#
_symmetry.space_group_name_H-M   'P 1'
#
loop_
_entity.id
_entity.type
_entity.pdbx_description
1 polymer ?
#
loop_
_entity_poly.entity_id
_entity_poly.type
_entity_poly.pdbx_seq_one_letter_code
_entity_poly.pdbx_strand_id
1 'polypeptide(L)'
;MRSLSTSLATSTANTTPTPGAPGLGDSLYPNFGNGGYDVQKYDVALDISDVLTSTLVGTTTITATATQALSSFNLDFIGFDIEGITVNNAPASFSREGQELTITPAAPLAEGEEFTAAVTYSGSPEQITSVAIPVPTGWVIFDGGSFVLSEPDGAANYYPVNDHPLDKAAYTFRVTVPEAFGVSANGVLEQTTDNGDTTTYVFEARDPMASYLTTLNITSGFNIETSVSETGVPIRNYFAEALPDEQLNLFDLQPEMVDFFSGIFGPYPFEVYGAVVMDTNTGTALETQTLSIFGTNNLGRSSLEGTIAHEAAHQWIGNDVAVADWSDIWLNEGFATYSEGLWFEHSRGAEALDEWVVDTYGFVEDFFEFFDSPGEPQADDLFNPGVYEWGALALHDLRIEVGDQTWFDIVSTYYDTYKGGNVITEDLVNIAESVSGMQLESFFDRWIYNDYLAPIPELDLAFDGHIVGDEAANTLVGGNQTDDVMFAGGGNDVVAGGAGDDVIFGEFGDDILRGDRNNRSAQNGADGADIIYGGAGRDRMGGKGGDDKLYGDEDDDRIWGDDGDDLLWGGRGNDQLYGGRGEDTFVLAPAEGTDILYDFVQGQDVFGLAPALSFEALSFAVIGTTTQISFEDEVLMEVNDFTAALSSSDFVEVV
;
A
#
# COMPACT_ATOMS: atom_id res chain seq x y z
N MET A 1 7.41 -62.98 -20.53
CA MET A 1 7.72 -62.80 -21.97
C MET A 1 7.66 -61.31 -22.27
N ARG A 2 8.77 -60.74 -22.79
CA ARG A 2 8.92 -59.42 -23.47
C ARG A 2 8.41 -58.20 -22.67
N SER A 3 9.25 -57.41 -21.99
CA SER A 3 10.28 -56.48 -22.50
C SER A 3 9.80 -55.67 -23.72
N LEU A 4 9.28 -54.48 -23.45
CA LEU A 4 9.30 -53.34 -24.36
C LEU A 4 9.78 -52.13 -23.54
N SER A 5 11.06 -51.80 -23.73
CA SER A 5 11.64 -50.53 -23.33
C SER A 5 11.20 -49.48 -24.36
N THR A 6 10.34 -48.55 -23.95
CA THR A 6 10.17 -47.28 -24.65
C THR A 6 11.06 -46.27 -23.96
N SER A 7 12.24 -46.07 -24.52
CA SER A 7 13.05 -44.87 -24.32
C SER A 7 12.24 -43.69 -24.86
N LEU A 8 11.57 -42.96 -23.97
CA LEU A 8 11.18 -41.58 -24.23
C LEU A 8 12.43 -40.75 -24.05
N ALA A 9 13.14 -40.51 -25.15
CA ALA A 9 14.01 -39.35 -25.24
C ALA A 9 13.10 -38.13 -25.12
N THR A 10 13.12 -37.47 -23.97
CA THR A 10 12.64 -36.11 -23.83
C THR A 10 13.43 -35.26 -24.82
N SER A 11 12.79 -34.84 -25.92
CA SER A 11 13.33 -33.74 -26.70
C SER A 11 13.21 -32.51 -25.82
N THR A 12 14.32 -32.07 -25.25
CA THR A 12 14.46 -30.69 -24.81
C THR A 12 14.19 -29.84 -26.05
N ALA A 13 13.00 -29.24 -26.14
CA ALA A 13 12.80 -28.16 -27.08
C ALA A 13 13.87 -27.13 -26.73
N ASN A 14 14.80 -26.86 -27.66
CA ASN A 14 15.72 -25.74 -27.53
C ASN A 14 14.85 -24.48 -27.57
N THR A 15 14.38 -24.04 -26.41
CA THR A 15 13.78 -22.72 -26.24
C THR A 15 14.89 -21.71 -26.54
N THR A 16 14.65 -20.84 -27.53
CA THR A 16 15.58 -19.75 -27.83
C THR A 16 15.65 -18.87 -26.58
N PRO A 17 16.84 -18.63 -26.00
CA PRO A 17 16.95 -17.77 -24.82
C PRO A 17 16.43 -16.37 -25.10
N THR A 18 15.67 -15.81 -24.17
CA THR A 18 15.06 -14.46 -24.25
C THR A 18 15.51 -13.59 -23.08
N PRO A 19 15.44 -12.25 -23.19
CA PRO A 19 15.63 -11.39 -22.03
C PRO A 19 14.60 -11.70 -20.93
N GLY A 20 15.02 -11.60 -19.68
CA GLY A 20 14.10 -11.51 -18.53
C GLY A 20 13.26 -10.23 -18.58
N ALA A 21 12.18 -10.20 -17.80
CA ALA A 21 11.32 -9.03 -17.70
C ALA A 21 11.98 -7.94 -16.83
N PRO A 22 11.88 -6.65 -17.19
CA PRO A 22 12.44 -5.52 -16.42
C PRO A 22 11.50 -5.02 -15.30
N GLY A 23 10.61 -5.89 -14.82
CA GLY A 23 9.51 -5.58 -13.92
C GLY A 23 8.75 -6.87 -13.60
N LEU A 24 8.17 -6.97 -12.39
CA LEU A 24 7.30 -8.10 -12.01
C LEU A 24 5.82 -7.86 -12.29
N GLY A 25 5.44 -6.64 -12.67
CA GLY A 25 4.08 -6.31 -13.08
C GLY A 25 3.15 -5.86 -11.95
N ASP A 26 3.73 -5.28 -10.88
CA ASP A 26 2.99 -4.58 -9.83
C ASP A 26 2.11 -3.47 -10.40
N SER A 27 0.92 -3.28 -9.82
CA SER A 27 -0.09 -2.35 -10.33
C SER A 27 0.31 -0.89 -10.16
N LEU A 28 0.97 -0.53 -9.04
CA LEU A 28 1.40 0.84 -8.73
C LEU A 28 2.81 1.12 -9.25
N TYR A 29 3.69 0.11 -9.22
CA TYR A 29 5.09 0.22 -9.61
C TYR A 29 5.50 -0.85 -10.66
N PRO A 30 5.02 -0.76 -11.92
CA PRO A 30 5.24 -1.82 -12.93
C PRO A 30 6.70 -2.17 -13.25
N ASN A 31 7.64 -1.30 -12.89
CA ASN A 31 9.08 -1.48 -13.11
C ASN A 31 9.83 -1.98 -11.87
N PHE A 32 9.14 -2.28 -10.76
CA PHE A 32 9.78 -2.85 -9.58
C PHE A 32 9.99 -4.36 -9.76
N GLY A 33 11.15 -4.82 -9.29
CA GLY A 33 11.58 -6.19 -9.48
C GLY A 33 11.81 -6.57 -10.93
N ASN A 34 12.11 -7.84 -11.15
CA ASN A 34 12.68 -8.38 -12.36
C ASN A 34 12.26 -9.84 -12.55
N GLY A 35 11.85 -10.18 -13.76
CA GLY A 35 11.34 -11.51 -14.09
C GLY A 35 12.33 -12.41 -14.82
N GLY A 36 12.03 -13.70 -14.83
CA GLY A 36 12.77 -14.74 -15.56
C GLY A 36 13.79 -15.50 -14.71
N TYR A 37 13.93 -15.14 -13.43
CA TYR A 37 14.68 -15.85 -12.41
C TYR A 37 14.03 -15.67 -11.03
N ASP A 38 14.47 -16.45 -10.05
CA ASP A 38 14.04 -16.45 -8.66
C ASP A 38 15.29 -16.47 -7.77
N VAL A 39 15.47 -15.44 -6.92
CA VAL A 39 16.66 -15.30 -6.11
C VAL A 39 16.57 -16.13 -4.84
N GLN A 40 17.55 -17.00 -4.66
CA GLN A 40 17.63 -17.86 -3.49
C GLN A 40 18.42 -17.20 -2.36
N LYS A 41 19.47 -16.44 -2.70
CA LYS A 41 20.36 -15.83 -1.70
C LYS A 41 21.11 -14.62 -2.22
N TYR A 42 21.22 -13.60 -1.37
CA TYR A 42 22.16 -12.50 -1.49
C TYR A 42 23.34 -12.65 -0.51
N ASP A 43 24.54 -12.36 -1.01
CA ASP A 43 25.77 -12.21 -0.25
C ASP A 43 26.27 -10.78 -0.47
N VAL A 44 25.94 -9.88 0.46
CA VAL A 44 26.23 -8.44 0.38
C VAL A 44 27.50 -8.17 1.18
N ALA A 45 28.63 -8.01 0.49
CA ALA A 45 29.91 -7.73 1.11
C ALA A 45 30.33 -6.27 0.88
N LEU A 46 30.52 -5.52 1.96
CA LEU A 46 30.79 -4.08 1.94
C LEU A 46 32.07 -3.77 2.71
N ASP A 47 32.99 -3.06 2.07
CA ASP A 47 34.17 -2.47 2.69
C ASP A 47 34.00 -0.95 2.73
N ILE A 48 33.64 -0.43 3.90
CA ILE A 48 33.29 0.97 4.12
C ILE A 48 34.52 1.68 4.68
N SER A 49 35.18 2.44 3.82
CA SER A 49 36.42 3.13 4.13
C SER A 49 36.23 4.43 4.91
N ASP A 50 35.09 5.08 4.74
CA ASP A 50 34.69 6.29 5.49
C ASP A 50 33.19 6.21 5.79
N VAL A 51 32.85 6.02 7.06
CA VAL A 51 31.45 5.88 7.52
C VAL A 51 30.67 7.19 7.38
N LEU A 52 31.31 8.34 7.63
CA LEU A 52 30.61 9.64 7.64
C LEU A 52 30.20 10.11 6.24
N THR A 53 30.84 9.56 5.21
CA THR A 53 30.45 9.77 3.80
C THR A 53 29.94 8.50 3.15
N SER A 54 29.90 7.40 3.90
CA SER A 54 29.60 6.03 3.43
C SER A 54 30.36 5.67 2.13
N THR A 55 31.62 6.10 2.02
CA THR A 55 32.47 5.76 0.88
C THR A 55 32.88 4.29 0.98
N LEU A 56 32.45 3.47 0.02
CA LEU A 56 32.60 2.02 0.08
C LEU A 56 33.04 1.37 -1.24
N VAL A 57 33.52 0.14 -1.11
CA VAL A 57 33.58 -0.85 -2.19
C VAL A 57 32.69 -2.01 -1.81
N GLY A 58 31.71 -2.32 -2.65
CA GLY A 58 30.76 -3.39 -2.46
C GLY A 58 30.98 -4.53 -3.44
N THR A 59 30.63 -5.75 -3.04
CA THR A 59 30.38 -6.86 -3.95
C THR A 59 29.16 -7.62 -3.47
N THR A 60 28.12 -7.61 -4.29
CA THR A 60 26.91 -8.41 -4.06
C THR A 60 26.95 -9.62 -4.94
N THR A 61 26.93 -10.81 -4.33
CA THR A 61 26.79 -12.08 -5.05
C THR A 61 25.37 -12.62 -4.86
N ILE A 62 24.70 -12.85 -5.97
CA ILE A 62 23.32 -13.29 -6.08
C ILE A 62 23.34 -14.73 -6.53
N THR A 63 22.70 -15.62 -5.79
CA THR A 63 22.45 -17.00 -6.20
C THR A 63 20.99 -17.11 -6.58
N ALA A 64 20.70 -17.50 -7.82
CA ALA A 64 19.35 -17.52 -8.35
C ALA A 64 19.12 -18.73 -9.25
N THR A 65 17.85 -19.08 -9.45
CA THR A 65 17.41 -20.11 -10.40
C THR A 65 16.71 -19.42 -11.57
N ALA A 66 17.15 -19.69 -12.80
CA ALA A 66 16.47 -19.17 -13.98
C ALA A 66 15.11 -19.86 -14.16
N THR A 67 14.01 -19.11 -14.19
CA THR A 67 12.64 -19.63 -14.40
C THR A 67 12.30 -19.76 -15.88
N GLN A 68 13.16 -19.23 -16.75
CA GLN A 68 13.14 -19.41 -18.20
C GLN A 68 14.55 -19.48 -18.78
N ALA A 69 14.71 -19.80 -20.07
CA ALA A 69 16.01 -19.68 -20.74
C ALA A 69 16.34 -18.19 -20.98
N LEU A 70 17.42 -17.70 -20.38
CA LEU A 70 17.76 -16.27 -20.35
C LEU A 70 18.92 -15.90 -21.29
N SER A 71 18.69 -14.94 -22.18
CA SER A 71 19.77 -14.26 -22.92
C SER A 71 20.38 -13.08 -22.15
N SER A 72 19.60 -12.51 -21.24
CA SER A 72 19.97 -11.42 -20.32
C SER A 72 18.96 -11.40 -19.17
N PHE A 73 19.32 -10.81 -18.05
CA PHE A 73 18.44 -10.55 -16.91
C PHE A 73 18.78 -9.18 -16.33
N ASN A 74 17.93 -8.66 -15.45
CA ASN A 74 18.07 -7.33 -14.90
C ASN A 74 18.14 -7.36 -13.37
N LEU A 75 18.61 -6.27 -12.78
CA LEU A 75 18.59 -5.98 -11.35
C LEU A 75 18.28 -4.50 -11.16
N ASP A 76 17.59 -4.14 -10.10
CA ASP A 76 17.46 -2.77 -9.63
C ASP A 76 18.74 -2.34 -8.91
N PHE A 77 19.33 -1.21 -9.31
CA PHE A 77 20.52 -0.66 -8.68
C PHE A 77 20.76 0.83 -8.96
N ILE A 78 20.87 1.62 -7.88
CA ILE A 78 20.92 3.08 -7.92
C ILE A 78 22.27 3.63 -7.41
N GLY A 79 22.76 4.69 -8.05
CA GLY A 79 23.81 5.58 -7.51
C GLY A 79 25.26 5.15 -7.75
N PHE A 80 25.64 3.90 -7.48
CA PHE A 80 27.06 3.51 -7.46
C PHE A 80 27.70 3.31 -8.85
N ASP A 81 29.02 3.43 -8.91
CA ASP A 81 29.81 3.07 -10.09
C ASP A 81 30.02 1.54 -10.14
N ILE A 82 29.76 0.93 -11.30
CA ILE A 82 29.92 -0.52 -11.50
C ILE A 82 31.35 -0.80 -11.99
N GLU A 83 32.13 -1.50 -11.18
CA GLU A 83 33.52 -1.88 -11.48
C GLU A 83 33.60 -3.15 -12.35
N GLY A 84 32.62 -4.05 -12.20
CA GLY A 84 32.55 -5.25 -13.02
C GLY A 84 31.44 -6.20 -12.57
N ILE A 85 31.00 -7.04 -13.52
CA ILE A 85 29.97 -8.06 -13.28
C ILE A 85 30.48 -9.40 -13.79
N THR A 86 30.26 -10.46 -13.02
CA THR A 86 30.46 -11.83 -13.46
C THR A 86 29.19 -12.65 -13.33
N VAL A 87 28.96 -13.56 -14.27
CA VAL A 87 27.92 -14.60 -14.19
C VAL A 87 28.62 -15.95 -14.32
N ASN A 88 28.39 -16.84 -13.35
CA ASN A 88 29.06 -18.13 -13.24
C ASN A 88 30.60 -18.03 -13.31
N ASN A 89 31.16 -17.01 -12.64
CA ASN A 89 32.58 -16.65 -12.63
C ASN A 89 33.16 -16.21 -14.00
N ALA A 90 32.33 -16.03 -15.02
CA ALA A 90 32.72 -15.48 -16.32
C ALA A 90 32.33 -13.99 -16.40
N PRO A 91 33.15 -13.11 -17.00
CA PRO A 91 32.76 -11.71 -17.21
C PRO A 91 31.46 -11.59 -18.01
N ALA A 92 30.56 -10.72 -17.55
CA ALA A 92 29.33 -10.36 -18.23
C ALA A 92 29.40 -8.92 -18.73
N SER A 93 28.71 -8.61 -19.84
CA SER A 93 28.50 -7.22 -20.27
C SER A 93 27.23 -6.66 -19.65
N PHE A 94 27.16 -5.36 -19.47
CA PHE A 94 26.00 -4.71 -18.87
C PHE A 94 25.69 -3.34 -19.49
N SER A 95 24.47 -2.88 -19.26
CA SER A 95 24.00 -1.51 -19.50
C SER A 95 23.11 -1.08 -18.34
N ARG A 96 23.05 0.23 -18.06
CA ARG A 96 22.17 0.79 -17.03
C ARG A 96 21.29 1.90 -17.61
N GLU A 97 20.00 1.87 -17.31
CA GLU A 97 19.03 2.92 -17.63
C GLU A 97 18.22 3.26 -16.37
N GLY A 98 18.45 4.43 -15.77
CA GLY A 98 17.86 4.74 -14.46
C GLY A 98 18.33 3.76 -13.39
N GLN A 99 17.38 3.15 -12.67
CA GLN A 99 17.64 2.08 -11.70
C GLN A 99 17.91 0.72 -12.35
N GLU A 100 17.56 0.54 -13.62
CA GLU A 100 17.55 -0.78 -14.26
C GLU A 100 18.94 -1.18 -14.78
N LEU A 101 19.51 -2.25 -14.23
CA LEU A 101 20.81 -2.82 -14.60
C LEU A 101 20.65 -4.12 -15.40
N THR A 102 20.67 -4.01 -16.74
CA THR A 102 20.64 -5.18 -17.63
C THR A 102 21.99 -5.87 -17.73
N ILE A 103 22.04 -7.16 -17.40
CA ILE A 103 23.21 -8.03 -17.43
C ILE A 103 23.06 -9.07 -18.54
N THR A 104 24.06 -9.14 -19.43
CA THR A 104 24.15 -10.13 -20.50
C THR A 104 25.29 -11.12 -20.20
N PRO A 105 24.98 -12.38 -19.82
CA PRO A 105 26.00 -13.38 -19.54
C PRO A 105 26.75 -13.80 -20.80
N ALA A 106 28.00 -14.28 -20.64
CA ALA A 106 28.83 -14.73 -21.76
C ALA A 106 28.26 -15.96 -22.50
N ALA A 107 27.48 -16.78 -21.79
CA ALA A 107 26.66 -17.84 -22.33
C ALA A 107 25.23 -17.70 -21.79
N PRO A 108 24.19 -17.93 -22.59
CA PRO A 108 22.82 -17.92 -22.10
C PRO A 108 22.61 -18.94 -20.98
N LEU A 109 21.72 -18.61 -20.04
CA LEU A 109 21.32 -19.50 -18.95
C LEU A 109 20.15 -20.37 -19.41
N ALA A 110 20.15 -21.65 -19.04
CA ALA A 110 19.03 -22.54 -19.33
C ALA A 110 17.89 -22.37 -18.31
N GLU A 111 16.66 -22.68 -18.72
CA GLU A 111 15.54 -22.81 -17.79
C GLU A 111 15.84 -23.87 -16.72
N GLY A 112 15.64 -23.52 -15.45
CA GLY A 112 15.97 -24.33 -14.29
C GLY A 112 17.47 -24.38 -13.95
N GLU A 113 18.32 -23.58 -14.61
CA GLU A 113 19.73 -23.46 -14.27
C GLU A 113 19.91 -22.59 -13.02
N GLU A 114 20.57 -23.15 -11.99
CA GLU A 114 21.14 -22.35 -10.90
C GLU A 114 22.35 -21.57 -11.42
N PHE A 115 22.40 -20.27 -11.13
CA PHE A 115 23.50 -19.41 -11.52
C PHE A 115 23.90 -18.46 -10.39
N THR A 116 25.13 -17.96 -10.48
CA THR A 116 25.62 -16.91 -9.59
C THR A 116 25.95 -15.66 -10.39
N ALA A 117 25.46 -14.51 -9.97
CA ALA A 117 25.86 -13.20 -10.50
C ALA A 117 26.59 -12.42 -9.40
N ALA A 118 27.78 -11.88 -9.68
CA ALA A 118 28.49 -11.03 -8.74
C ALA A 118 28.73 -9.65 -9.36
N VAL A 119 28.23 -8.61 -8.69
CA VAL A 119 28.35 -7.21 -9.09
C VAL A 119 29.28 -6.52 -8.10
N THR A 120 30.42 -6.03 -8.58
CA THR A 120 31.35 -5.20 -7.78
C THR A 120 31.12 -3.73 -8.12
N TYR A 121 31.00 -2.91 -7.09
CA TYR A 121 30.67 -1.50 -7.21
C TYR A 121 31.44 -0.64 -6.20
N SER A 122 31.56 0.65 -6.49
CA SER A 122 32.25 1.59 -5.61
C SER A 122 31.59 2.96 -5.62
N GLY A 123 31.82 3.73 -4.56
CA GLY A 123 31.33 5.10 -4.44
C GLY A 123 30.71 5.40 -3.08
N SER A 124 29.90 6.45 -3.02
CA SER A 124 29.06 6.80 -1.88
C SER A 124 27.60 6.72 -2.32
N PRO A 125 26.69 6.25 -1.46
CA PRO A 125 25.26 6.27 -1.77
C PRO A 125 24.78 7.72 -1.94
N GLU A 126 23.98 7.94 -2.97
CA GLU A 126 23.24 9.19 -3.13
C GLU A 126 21.95 9.10 -2.32
N GLN A 127 21.59 10.17 -1.62
CA GLN A 127 20.31 10.22 -0.92
C GLN A 127 19.17 10.22 -1.95
N ILE A 128 18.26 9.27 -1.82
CA ILE A 128 17.04 9.20 -2.61
C ILE A 128 15.82 9.55 -1.75
N THR A 129 14.74 9.91 -2.42
CA THR A 129 13.42 10.12 -1.82
C THR A 129 12.52 9.01 -2.33
N SER A 130 11.71 8.42 -1.44
CA SER A 130 10.78 7.36 -1.85
C SER A 130 9.76 7.90 -2.83
N VAL A 131 9.37 7.05 -3.79
CA VAL A 131 8.24 7.33 -4.69
C VAL A 131 6.90 7.31 -3.96
N ALA A 132 6.81 6.57 -2.85
CA ALA A 132 5.57 6.26 -2.14
C ALA A 132 5.22 7.24 -1.02
N ILE A 133 6.24 7.94 -0.51
CA ILE A 133 6.12 8.95 0.54
C ILE A 133 7.31 9.92 0.43
N PRO A 134 7.14 11.26 0.56
CA PRO A 134 8.21 12.22 0.29
C PRO A 134 9.26 12.33 1.42
N VAL A 135 9.81 11.20 1.87
CA VAL A 135 10.87 11.10 2.89
C VAL A 135 12.13 10.44 2.32
N PRO A 136 13.31 10.72 2.91
CA PRO A 136 14.53 10.00 2.54
C PRO A 136 14.39 8.49 2.77
N THR A 137 14.75 7.69 1.77
CA THR A 137 14.76 6.22 1.82
C THR A 137 16.10 5.69 1.31
N GLY A 138 16.29 4.37 1.39
CA GLY A 138 17.55 3.69 1.09
C GLY A 138 18.61 3.96 2.16
N TRP A 139 19.82 4.29 1.72
CA TRP A 139 20.93 4.55 2.62
C TRP A 139 20.95 5.99 3.11
N VAL A 140 20.67 6.20 4.40
CA VAL A 140 20.60 7.52 5.02
C VAL A 140 21.83 7.78 5.88
N ILE A 141 22.53 8.89 5.61
CA ILE A 141 23.72 9.34 6.35
C ILE A 141 23.34 10.45 7.34
N PHE A 142 23.87 10.39 8.56
CA PHE A 142 23.70 11.42 9.58
C PHE A 142 25.03 11.71 10.32
N ASP A 143 25.05 12.71 11.20
CA ASP A 143 26.26 13.21 11.87
C ASP A 143 27.00 12.18 12.76
N GLY A 144 26.42 10.99 12.98
CA GLY A 144 27.00 9.90 13.80
C GLY A 144 27.17 8.57 13.07
N GLY A 145 26.86 8.49 11.78
CA GLY A 145 26.94 7.24 11.03
C GLY A 145 25.90 7.14 9.91
N SER A 146 25.33 5.96 9.71
CA SER A 146 24.31 5.70 8.70
C SER A 146 23.32 4.63 9.13
N PHE A 147 22.15 4.62 8.51
CA PHE A 147 21.16 3.57 8.63
C PHE A 147 20.49 3.32 7.27
N VAL A 148 19.78 2.20 7.14
CA VAL A 148 19.02 1.87 5.93
C VAL A 148 17.55 1.66 6.30
N LEU A 149 16.68 2.34 5.57
CA LEU A 149 15.23 2.09 5.46
C LEU A 149 14.96 1.80 3.99
N SER A 150 14.14 0.82 3.65
CA SER A 150 14.03 0.41 2.24
C SER A 150 12.62 0.21 1.73
N GLU A 151 11.60 0.48 2.55
CA GLU A 151 10.23 0.38 2.09
C GLU A 151 9.76 1.62 1.32
N PRO A 152 9.08 1.45 0.17
CA PRO A 152 8.98 0.23 -0.65
C PRO A 152 10.16 0.06 -1.63
N ASP A 153 10.97 1.11 -1.83
CA ASP A 153 11.83 1.30 -3.00
C ASP A 153 13.31 1.66 -2.69
N GLY A 154 13.75 1.43 -1.45
CA GLY A 154 15.08 1.86 -1.01
C GLY A 154 16.20 0.83 -1.15
N ALA A 155 15.89 -0.46 -1.35
CA ALA A 155 16.92 -1.51 -1.30
C ALA A 155 17.90 -1.41 -2.48
N ALA A 156 17.42 -0.99 -3.66
CA ALA A 156 18.25 -0.71 -4.82
C ALA A 156 19.30 0.39 -4.61
N ASN A 157 19.14 1.26 -3.62
CA ASN A 157 20.14 2.28 -3.22
C ASN A 157 21.22 1.72 -2.26
N TYR A 158 21.05 0.49 -1.79
CA TYR A 158 21.96 -0.19 -0.89
C TYR A 158 22.81 -1.25 -1.63
N TYR A 159 22.18 -2.09 -2.46
CA TYR A 159 22.83 -3.15 -3.24
C TYR A 159 22.03 -3.49 -4.52
N PRO A 160 22.65 -4.15 -5.52
CA PRO A 160 21.93 -4.65 -6.70
C PRO A 160 20.96 -5.77 -6.31
N VAL A 161 19.67 -5.61 -6.61
CA VAL A 161 18.59 -6.42 -6.05
C VAL A 161 17.48 -6.68 -7.07
N ASN A 162 16.65 -7.68 -6.82
CA ASN A 162 15.35 -7.85 -7.46
C ASN A 162 14.30 -7.19 -6.53
N ASP A 163 14.01 -5.89 -6.70
CA ASP A 163 13.39 -5.07 -5.66
C ASP A 163 11.86 -5.21 -5.62
N HIS A 164 11.35 -6.31 -5.08
CA HIS A 164 9.91 -6.53 -4.95
C HIS A 164 9.56 -7.56 -3.85
N PRO A 165 8.43 -7.41 -3.14
CA PRO A 165 7.96 -8.37 -2.13
C PRO A 165 7.83 -9.82 -2.62
N LEU A 166 7.60 -10.02 -3.92
CA LEU A 166 7.41 -11.34 -4.55
C LEU A 166 8.68 -12.20 -4.61
N ASP A 167 9.88 -11.61 -4.56
CA ASP A 167 11.16 -12.33 -4.68
C ASP A 167 11.93 -12.30 -3.35
N LYS A 168 11.42 -13.04 -2.36
CA LYS A 168 12.07 -13.18 -1.05
C LYS A 168 13.31 -14.07 -1.14
N ALA A 169 14.39 -13.68 -0.46
CA ALA A 169 15.64 -14.43 -0.47
C ALA A 169 16.29 -14.51 0.91
N ALA A 170 17.24 -15.44 1.09
CA ALA A 170 18.12 -15.42 2.27
C ALA A 170 19.25 -14.39 2.09
N TYR A 171 19.82 -13.89 3.19
CA TYR A 171 20.86 -12.85 3.15
C TYR A 171 22.07 -13.19 4.02
N THR A 172 23.25 -12.88 3.51
CA THR A 172 24.45 -12.70 4.33
C THR A 172 24.99 -11.30 4.15
N PHE A 173 25.13 -10.55 5.25
CA PHE A 173 25.78 -9.24 5.26
C PHE A 173 27.19 -9.37 5.81
N ARG A 174 28.21 -8.99 5.03
CA ARG A 174 29.62 -8.93 5.45
C ARG A 174 30.09 -7.49 5.41
N VAL A 175 30.11 -6.84 6.55
CA VAL A 175 30.35 -5.39 6.62
C VAL A 175 31.64 -5.11 7.35
N THR A 176 32.59 -4.51 6.64
CA THR A 176 33.88 -4.07 7.17
C THR A 176 33.86 -2.56 7.35
N VAL A 177 34.11 -2.10 8.57
CA VAL A 177 34.12 -0.68 8.96
C VAL A 177 35.41 -0.36 9.74
N PRO A 178 35.83 0.92 9.86
CA PRO A 178 36.91 1.29 10.77
C PRO A 178 36.62 0.83 12.20
N GLU A 179 37.68 0.45 12.96
CA GLU A 179 37.56 -0.16 14.30
C GLU A 179 36.64 0.62 15.27
N ALA A 180 36.54 1.94 15.09
CA ALA A 180 35.75 2.84 15.94
C ALA A 180 34.22 2.77 15.71
N PHE A 181 33.72 1.89 14.84
CA PHE A 181 32.29 1.78 14.52
C PHE A 181 31.72 0.38 14.81
N GLY A 182 30.48 0.36 15.28
CA GLY A 182 29.64 -0.83 15.43
C GLY A 182 28.69 -0.98 14.26
N VAL A 183 28.28 -2.23 13.98
CA VAL A 183 27.31 -2.57 12.94
C VAL A 183 26.19 -3.43 13.52
N SER A 184 24.95 -3.17 13.11
CA SER A 184 23.81 -4.10 13.24
C SER A 184 23.10 -4.26 11.89
N ALA A 185 22.52 -5.43 11.65
CA ALA A 185 21.79 -5.78 10.43
C ALA A 185 20.80 -6.91 10.71
N ASN A 186 19.93 -7.24 9.76
CA ASN A 186 19.02 -8.39 9.85
C ASN A 186 19.81 -9.70 10.09
N GLY A 187 19.15 -10.67 10.73
CA GLY A 187 19.68 -12.02 10.93
C GLY A 187 20.79 -12.12 11.99
N VAL A 188 21.18 -13.34 12.36
CA VAL A 188 22.06 -13.58 13.51
C VAL A 188 23.50 -13.12 13.23
N LEU A 189 24.13 -12.43 14.20
CA LEU A 189 25.56 -12.11 14.14
C LEU A 189 26.37 -13.40 14.37
N GLU A 190 26.99 -13.92 13.32
CA GLU A 190 27.75 -15.18 13.33
C GLU A 190 29.23 -14.96 13.61
N GLN A 191 29.79 -13.85 13.13
CA GLN A 191 31.22 -13.60 13.23
C GLN A 191 31.54 -12.12 13.37
N THR A 192 32.48 -11.82 14.28
CA THR A 192 33.17 -10.53 14.36
C THR A 192 34.67 -10.79 14.24
N THR A 193 35.32 -10.09 13.32
CA THR A 193 36.76 -10.24 13.05
C THR A 193 37.45 -8.88 13.17
N ASP A 194 38.34 -8.76 14.16
CA ASP A 194 39.26 -7.63 14.31
C ASP A 194 40.43 -7.80 13.32
N ASN A 195 40.58 -6.85 12.40
CA ASN A 195 41.62 -6.81 11.38
C ASN A 195 42.74 -5.79 11.71
N GLY A 196 42.76 -5.21 12.91
CA GLY A 196 43.63 -4.12 13.30
C GLY A 196 42.95 -2.76 13.15
N ASP A 197 43.06 -2.14 11.97
CA ASP A 197 42.48 -0.80 11.75
C ASP A 197 40.98 -0.84 11.37
N THR A 198 40.44 -2.04 11.09
CA THR A 198 39.03 -2.28 10.72
C THR A 198 38.47 -3.50 11.44
N THR A 199 37.15 -3.57 11.53
CA THR A 199 36.40 -4.71 12.05
C THR A 199 35.40 -5.20 11.00
N THR A 200 35.35 -6.51 10.77
CA THR A 200 34.36 -7.14 9.89
C THR A 200 33.29 -7.86 10.71
N TYR A 201 32.03 -7.53 10.46
CA TYR A 201 30.85 -8.18 11.04
C TYR A 201 30.16 -9.04 9.97
N VAL A 202 29.72 -10.24 10.34
CA VAL A 202 29.00 -11.16 9.46
C VAL A 202 27.66 -11.53 10.08
N PHE A 203 26.58 -11.11 9.44
CA PHE A 203 25.21 -11.45 9.81
C PHE A 203 24.60 -12.42 8.80
N GLU A 204 23.84 -13.40 9.27
CA GLU A 204 23.11 -14.36 8.43
C GLU A 204 21.60 -14.30 8.75
N ALA A 205 20.80 -13.84 7.80
CA ALA A 205 19.34 -13.96 7.81
C ALA A 205 18.98 -15.15 6.92
N ARG A 206 18.61 -16.28 7.52
CA ARG A 206 18.47 -17.55 6.76
C ARG A 206 17.06 -17.77 6.25
N ASP A 207 16.08 -17.20 6.95
CA ASP A 207 14.70 -17.21 6.50
C ASP A 207 14.53 -16.22 5.33
N PRO A 208 13.74 -16.57 4.30
CA PRO A 208 13.48 -15.66 3.18
C PRO A 208 12.95 -14.32 3.65
N MET A 209 13.44 -13.25 3.05
CA MET A 209 13.12 -11.86 3.38
C MET A 209 12.90 -11.07 2.10
N ALA A 210 11.87 -10.23 2.07
CA ALA A 210 11.69 -9.26 0.99
C ALA A 210 12.79 -8.20 1.02
N SER A 211 13.15 -7.64 -0.14
CA SER A 211 14.25 -6.68 -0.27
C SER A 211 14.07 -5.42 0.59
N TYR A 212 12.85 -4.91 0.67
CA TYR A 212 12.50 -3.70 1.39
C TYR A 212 12.70 -3.82 2.92
N LEU A 213 12.72 -5.05 3.43
CA LEU A 213 12.92 -5.37 4.85
C LEU A 213 14.40 -5.39 5.27
N THR A 214 15.32 -5.20 4.32
CA THR A 214 16.75 -5.12 4.62
C THR A 214 17.09 -3.85 5.40
N THR A 215 17.96 -3.99 6.40
CA THR A 215 18.53 -2.87 7.15
C THR A 215 20.01 -3.10 7.46
N LEU A 216 20.76 -2.01 7.49
CA LEU A 216 22.15 -1.95 7.90
C LEU A 216 22.38 -0.65 8.66
N ASN A 217 22.83 -0.76 9.90
CA ASN A 217 22.96 0.36 10.82
C ASN A 217 24.39 0.46 11.32
N ILE A 218 24.98 1.64 11.20
CA ILE A 218 26.37 1.91 11.54
C ILE A 218 26.43 3.17 12.39
N THR A 219 27.06 3.05 13.56
CA THR A 219 27.32 4.17 14.45
C THR A 219 28.59 3.91 15.28
N SER A 220 28.98 4.81 16.18
CA SER A 220 30.21 4.66 16.97
C SER A 220 30.22 3.40 17.86
N GLY A 221 29.05 2.84 18.16
CA GLY A 221 28.88 1.60 18.91
C GLY A 221 27.43 1.40 19.34
N PHE A 222 27.11 0.18 19.77
CA PHE A 222 25.80 -0.19 20.29
C PHE A 222 25.90 -0.74 21.71
N ASN A 223 25.03 -0.26 22.59
CA ASN A 223 24.67 -0.97 23.82
C ASN A 223 23.70 -2.09 23.42
N ILE A 224 24.15 -3.34 23.56
CA ILE A 224 23.38 -4.52 23.16
C ILE A 224 22.70 -5.12 24.38
N GLU A 225 21.38 -5.20 24.36
CA GLU A 225 20.59 -5.90 25.35
C GLU A 225 20.00 -7.18 24.78
N THR A 226 19.98 -8.25 25.57
CA THR A 226 19.47 -9.55 25.11
C THR A 226 18.53 -10.15 26.13
N SER A 227 17.42 -10.70 25.65
CA SER A 227 16.47 -11.47 26.44
C SER A 227 15.95 -12.65 25.62
N VAL A 228 15.02 -13.41 26.18
CA VAL A 228 14.39 -14.54 25.51
C VAL A 228 12.92 -14.54 25.91
N SER A 229 12.03 -14.74 24.95
CA SER A 229 10.59 -14.89 25.20
C SER A 229 10.29 -16.18 25.98
N GLU A 230 9.09 -16.32 26.54
CA GLU A 230 8.64 -17.53 27.22
C GLU A 230 8.59 -18.74 26.27
N THR A 231 8.26 -18.51 24.99
CA THR A 231 8.27 -19.55 23.95
C THR A 231 9.67 -19.88 23.43
N GLY A 232 10.70 -19.12 23.82
CA GLY A 232 12.10 -19.41 23.52
C GLY A 232 12.70 -18.63 22.36
N VAL A 233 12.00 -17.60 21.85
CA VAL A 233 12.51 -16.71 20.80
C VAL A 233 13.60 -15.81 21.39
N PRO A 234 14.84 -15.83 20.87
CA PRO A 234 15.87 -14.91 21.30
C PRO A 234 15.51 -13.47 20.89
N ILE A 235 15.68 -12.53 21.82
CA ILE A 235 15.49 -11.10 21.58
C ILE A 235 16.83 -10.38 21.74
N ARG A 236 17.16 -9.47 20.82
CA ARG A 236 18.36 -8.63 20.87
C ARG A 236 18.04 -7.19 20.47
N ASN A 237 18.29 -6.25 21.37
CA ASN A 237 18.12 -4.83 21.10
C ASN A 237 19.49 -4.17 20.92
N TYR A 238 19.61 -3.34 19.90
CA TYR A 238 20.79 -2.53 19.60
C TYR A 238 20.46 -1.05 19.84
N PHE A 239 20.93 -0.50 20.95
CA PHE A 239 20.73 0.92 21.24
C PHE A 239 22.01 1.69 20.93
N ALA A 240 21.93 2.76 20.13
CA ALA A 240 23.09 3.61 19.89
C ALA A 240 23.67 4.10 21.24
N GLU A 241 25.00 4.02 21.41
CA GLU A 241 25.68 4.28 22.69
C GLU A 241 25.39 5.65 23.33
N ALA A 242 24.95 6.63 22.53
CA ALA A 242 24.66 7.99 22.97
C ALA A 242 23.28 8.15 23.64
N LEU A 243 22.39 7.16 23.55
CA LEU A 243 21.02 7.24 24.07
C LEU A 243 20.95 7.11 25.61
N PRO A 244 20.07 7.85 26.30
CA PRO A 244 19.86 7.69 27.74
C PRO A 244 19.01 6.45 28.08
N ASP A 245 19.45 5.65 29.05
CA ASP A 245 18.79 4.40 29.48
C ASP A 245 17.27 4.56 29.80
N GLU A 246 16.86 5.69 30.38
CA GLU A 246 15.47 5.88 30.84
C GLU A 246 14.44 5.88 29.69
N GLN A 247 14.85 6.12 28.44
CA GLN A 247 13.97 6.16 27.27
C GLN A 247 13.72 4.78 26.64
N LEU A 248 14.41 3.73 27.10
CA LEU A 248 14.48 2.44 26.42
C LEU A 248 13.67 1.33 27.11
N ASN A 249 13.12 1.60 28.30
CA ASN A 249 12.42 0.61 29.12
C ASN A 249 11.19 -0.03 28.43
N LEU A 250 10.57 0.62 27.44
CA LEU A 250 9.42 0.03 26.73
C LEU A 250 9.83 -1.13 25.81
N PHE A 251 11.09 -1.17 25.36
CA PHE A 251 11.60 -2.29 24.56
C PHE A 251 11.74 -3.59 25.38
N ASP A 252 11.66 -3.52 26.71
CA ASP A 252 11.60 -4.71 27.59
C ASP A 252 10.31 -5.52 27.42
N LEU A 253 9.27 -4.94 26.80
CA LEU A 253 7.98 -5.60 26.54
C LEU A 253 8.01 -6.54 25.33
N GLN A 254 8.99 -6.39 24.43
CA GLN A 254 9.07 -7.17 23.18
C GLN A 254 9.00 -8.69 23.36
N PRO A 255 9.65 -9.33 24.37
CA PRO A 255 9.52 -10.77 24.56
C PRO A 255 8.07 -11.20 24.81
N GLU A 256 7.30 -10.40 25.58
CA GLU A 256 5.88 -10.68 25.86
C GLU A 256 5.01 -10.42 24.62
N MET A 257 5.27 -9.35 23.87
CA MET A 257 4.57 -9.05 22.61
C MET A 257 4.76 -10.19 21.60
N VAL A 258 5.98 -10.69 21.44
CA VAL A 258 6.27 -11.85 20.57
C VAL A 258 5.50 -13.09 21.00
N ASP A 259 5.43 -13.39 22.30
CA ASP A 259 4.67 -14.54 22.79
C ASP A 259 3.15 -14.35 22.60
N PHE A 260 2.65 -13.14 22.81
CA PHE A 260 1.25 -12.79 22.60
C PHE A 260 0.83 -12.94 21.14
N PHE A 261 1.56 -12.31 20.21
CA PHE A 261 1.29 -12.42 18.78
C PHE A 261 1.52 -13.85 18.27
N SER A 262 2.46 -14.60 18.86
CA SER A 262 2.60 -16.03 18.57
C SER A 262 1.34 -16.85 18.89
N GLY A 263 0.56 -16.40 19.88
CA GLY A 263 -0.71 -17.01 20.26
C GLY A 263 -1.88 -16.67 19.33
N ILE A 264 -1.77 -15.57 18.56
CA ILE A 264 -2.78 -15.09 17.62
C ILE A 264 -2.52 -15.65 16.21
N PHE A 265 -1.34 -15.34 15.66
CA PHE A 265 -0.99 -15.68 14.28
C PHE A 265 -0.49 -17.13 14.16
N GLY A 266 0.41 -17.52 15.06
CA GLY A 266 1.12 -18.80 15.02
C GLY A 266 2.56 -18.63 15.50
N PRO A 267 3.37 -19.71 15.58
CA PRO A 267 4.75 -19.61 16.07
C PRO A 267 5.56 -18.53 15.36
N TYR A 268 6.40 -17.79 16.11
CA TYR A 268 7.30 -16.78 15.52
C TYR A 268 8.11 -17.34 14.35
N PRO A 269 8.13 -16.67 13.18
CA PRO A 269 8.65 -17.26 11.95
C PRO A 269 10.17 -17.29 11.82
N PHE A 270 10.90 -16.46 12.57
CA PHE A 270 12.33 -16.23 12.33
C PHE A 270 13.24 -16.69 13.49
N GLU A 271 14.57 -16.65 13.29
CA GLU A 271 15.51 -17.20 14.28
C GLU A 271 15.76 -16.27 15.49
N VAL A 272 15.51 -14.98 15.34
CA VAL A 272 15.76 -13.93 16.34
C VAL A 272 14.87 -12.73 16.05
N TYR A 273 14.48 -12.01 17.09
CA TYR A 273 13.82 -10.71 16.97
C TYR A 273 14.56 -9.63 17.76
N GLY A 274 14.18 -8.37 17.56
CA GLY A 274 14.48 -7.26 18.45
C GLY A 274 14.40 -5.94 17.72
N ALA A 275 14.92 -4.89 18.34
CA ALA A 275 14.90 -3.54 17.81
C ALA A 275 16.30 -2.93 17.69
N VAL A 276 16.50 -2.01 16.74
CA VAL A 276 17.62 -1.09 16.72
C VAL A 276 17.10 0.33 16.91
N VAL A 277 17.67 1.09 17.85
CA VAL A 277 17.31 2.49 18.09
C VAL A 277 18.51 3.38 17.79
N MET A 278 18.34 4.21 16.76
CA MET A 278 19.36 5.12 16.27
C MET A 278 19.27 6.49 16.98
N ASP A 279 20.41 7.09 17.33
CA ASP A 279 20.50 8.45 17.90
C ASP A 279 20.34 9.54 16.82
N THR A 280 19.27 9.44 16.05
CA THR A 280 18.90 10.39 15.00
C THR A 280 17.40 10.30 14.73
N ASN A 281 16.88 11.22 13.93
CA ASN A 281 15.54 11.11 13.39
C ASN A 281 15.57 10.17 12.17
N THR A 282 14.88 9.03 12.26
CA THR A 282 14.75 8.07 11.15
C THR A 282 13.57 8.40 10.25
N GLY A 283 12.74 9.38 10.60
CA GLY A 283 11.47 9.68 9.93
C GLY A 283 10.35 8.84 10.52
N THR A 284 10.40 7.54 10.26
CA THR A 284 9.46 6.52 10.76
C THR A 284 10.18 5.38 11.49
N ALA A 285 9.42 4.55 12.19
CA ALA A 285 9.86 3.19 12.54
C ALA A 285 9.58 2.27 11.34
N LEU A 286 10.31 1.16 11.25
CA LEU A 286 10.12 0.20 10.16
C LEU A 286 10.37 -1.23 10.68
N GLU A 287 9.60 -2.17 10.17
CA GLU A 287 9.46 -3.55 10.63
C GLU A 287 10.60 -4.48 10.18
N THR A 288 11.71 -3.91 9.72
CA THR A 288 12.82 -4.61 9.07
C THR A 288 13.09 -5.98 9.71
N GLN A 289 12.95 -7.05 8.92
CA GLN A 289 12.78 -8.41 9.42
C GLN A 289 13.90 -8.82 10.39
N THR A 290 13.51 -9.42 11.52
CA THR A 290 14.35 -9.80 12.68
C THR A 290 14.96 -8.65 13.50
N LEU A 291 14.84 -7.39 13.07
CA LEU A 291 15.44 -6.24 13.74
C LEU A 291 14.72 -4.93 13.36
N SER A 292 13.58 -4.63 13.97
CA SER A 292 12.81 -3.40 13.69
C SER A 292 13.61 -2.14 14.03
N ILE A 293 13.57 -1.11 13.20
CA ILE A 293 14.37 0.11 13.36
C ILE A 293 13.53 1.28 13.87
N PHE A 294 14.10 2.03 14.82
CA PHE A 294 13.50 3.22 15.42
C PHE A 294 14.50 4.37 15.49
N GLY A 295 14.01 5.59 15.48
CA GLY A 295 14.78 6.80 15.75
C GLY A 295 14.36 7.49 17.04
N THR A 296 15.16 8.47 17.46
CA THR A 296 14.85 9.33 18.62
C THR A 296 13.53 10.10 18.49
N ASN A 297 13.06 10.34 17.26
CA ASN A 297 11.74 10.91 16.95
C ASN A 297 10.57 10.02 17.41
N ASN A 298 10.79 8.71 17.56
CA ASN A 298 9.78 7.78 18.04
C ASN A 298 9.72 7.75 19.57
N LEU A 299 10.86 7.90 20.25
CA LEU A 299 10.98 7.72 21.72
C LEU A 299 10.14 8.70 22.56
N GLY A 300 9.78 9.86 22.00
CA GLY A 300 8.99 10.89 22.68
C GLY A 300 7.48 10.82 22.42
N ARG A 301 7.00 9.88 21.60
CA ARG A 301 5.59 9.76 21.23
C ARG A 301 4.81 9.07 22.36
N SER A 302 3.58 9.55 22.62
CA SER A 302 2.68 8.92 23.58
C SER A 302 2.28 7.49 23.18
N SER A 303 2.40 7.15 21.90
CA SER A 303 2.05 5.85 21.31
C SER A 303 3.23 4.89 21.13
N LEU A 304 4.44 5.18 21.63
CA LEU A 304 5.62 4.33 21.38
C LEU A 304 5.40 2.85 21.72
N GLU A 305 4.66 2.54 22.78
CA GLU A 305 4.31 1.16 23.12
C GLU A 305 3.48 0.49 22.02
N GLY A 306 2.51 1.20 21.44
CA GLY A 306 1.73 0.74 20.28
C GLY A 306 2.62 0.53 19.07
N THR A 307 3.47 1.50 18.75
CA THR A 307 4.43 1.37 17.63
C THR A 307 5.37 0.16 17.81
N ILE A 308 5.88 -0.11 19.02
CA ILE A 308 6.69 -1.31 19.26
C ILE A 308 5.87 -2.59 19.02
N ALA A 309 4.59 -2.60 19.39
CA ALA A 309 3.68 -3.71 19.13
C ALA A 309 3.40 -3.86 17.61
N HIS A 310 3.18 -2.77 16.89
CA HIS A 310 3.00 -2.69 15.44
C HIS A 310 4.18 -3.34 14.71
N GLU A 311 5.41 -2.88 14.97
CA GLU A 311 6.61 -3.41 14.31
C GLU A 311 6.88 -4.89 14.65
N ALA A 312 6.44 -5.34 15.83
CA ALA A 312 6.55 -6.74 16.24
C ALA A 312 5.51 -7.63 15.56
N ALA A 313 4.27 -7.15 15.38
CA ALA A 313 3.21 -7.86 14.68
C ALA A 313 3.55 -8.07 13.20
N HIS A 314 4.20 -7.08 12.59
CA HIS A 314 4.64 -7.15 11.20
C HIS A 314 5.55 -8.34 10.86
N GLN A 315 6.24 -8.91 11.87
CA GLN A 315 7.09 -10.08 11.65
C GLN A 315 6.29 -11.28 11.09
N TRP A 316 4.98 -11.35 11.32
CA TRP A 316 4.09 -12.34 10.71
C TRP A 316 3.48 -11.84 9.40
N ILE A 317 2.83 -10.67 9.41
CA ILE A 317 2.10 -10.09 8.27
C ILE A 317 2.74 -8.74 7.91
N GLY A 318 3.30 -8.64 6.71
CA GLY A 318 4.37 -7.71 6.36
C GLY A 318 5.60 -8.50 5.94
N ASN A 319 6.15 -9.28 6.87
CA ASN A 319 7.44 -9.94 6.65
C ASN A 319 7.33 -11.37 6.12
N ASP A 320 6.82 -12.29 6.94
CA ASP A 320 6.74 -13.71 6.56
C ASP A 320 5.64 -13.94 5.52
N VAL A 321 4.47 -13.35 5.72
CA VAL A 321 3.43 -13.14 4.69
C VAL A 321 3.54 -11.70 4.22
N ALA A 322 3.86 -11.45 2.95
CA ALA A 322 3.96 -10.09 2.40
C ALA A 322 2.93 -9.87 1.30
N VAL A 323 2.69 -8.64 0.87
CA VAL A 323 1.78 -8.40 -0.27
C VAL A 323 2.36 -8.94 -1.58
N ALA A 324 1.49 -9.36 -2.48
CA ALA A 324 1.85 -9.74 -3.85
C ALA A 324 1.87 -8.53 -4.80
N ASP A 325 1.13 -7.48 -4.46
CA ASP A 325 1.03 -6.20 -5.16
C ASP A 325 0.97 -5.08 -4.11
N TRP A 326 1.66 -3.98 -4.34
CA TRP A 326 1.70 -2.85 -3.40
C TRP A 326 0.33 -2.20 -3.20
N SER A 327 -0.62 -2.33 -4.13
CA SER A 327 -1.99 -1.84 -3.92
C SER A 327 -2.70 -2.49 -2.72
N ASP A 328 -2.26 -3.69 -2.31
CA ASP A 328 -2.82 -4.42 -1.17
C ASP A 328 -2.11 -4.11 0.17
N ILE A 329 -1.32 -3.04 0.25
CA ILE A 329 -0.47 -2.72 1.43
C ILE A 329 -1.26 -2.62 2.75
N TRP A 330 -2.56 -2.33 2.71
CA TRP A 330 -3.42 -2.34 3.89
C TRP A 330 -3.45 -3.72 4.60
N LEU A 331 -3.18 -4.82 3.89
CA LEU A 331 -3.04 -6.14 4.50
C LEU A 331 -1.83 -6.22 5.43
N ASN A 332 -0.77 -5.47 5.17
CA ASN A 332 0.35 -5.36 6.10
C ASN A 332 -0.02 -4.38 7.21
N GLU A 333 -0.37 -3.15 6.82
CA GLU A 333 -0.45 -2.01 7.74
C GLU A 333 -1.69 -2.03 8.62
N GLY A 334 -2.84 -2.41 8.07
CA GLY A 334 -4.08 -2.58 8.83
C GLY A 334 -3.98 -3.69 9.86
N PHE A 335 -3.33 -4.82 9.54
CA PHE A 335 -3.12 -5.92 10.49
C PHE A 335 -2.17 -5.53 11.62
N ALA A 336 -1.07 -4.86 11.32
CA ALA A 336 -0.13 -4.39 12.32
C ALA A 336 -0.75 -3.29 13.21
N THR A 337 -1.52 -2.37 12.62
CA THR A 337 -2.23 -1.32 13.33
C THR A 337 -3.31 -1.90 14.25
N TYR A 338 -4.11 -2.87 13.78
CA TYR A 338 -5.10 -3.55 14.61
C TYR A 338 -4.44 -4.35 15.75
N SER A 339 -3.23 -4.85 15.52
CA SER A 339 -2.45 -5.55 16.54
C SER A 339 -2.02 -4.65 17.70
N GLU A 340 -1.94 -3.33 17.52
CA GLU A 340 -1.80 -2.38 18.62
C GLU A 340 -3.00 -2.46 19.57
N GLY A 341 -4.22 -2.41 19.02
CA GLY A 341 -5.46 -2.55 19.77
C GLY A 341 -5.55 -3.89 20.51
N LEU A 342 -5.18 -4.99 19.84
CA LEU A 342 -5.12 -6.33 20.46
C LEU A 342 -4.10 -6.40 21.60
N TRP A 343 -2.95 -5.74 21.45
CA TRP A 343 -1.95 -5.65 22.51
C TRP A 343 -2.48 -4.84 23.71
N PHE A 344 -3.18 -3.73 23.48
CA PHE A 344 -3.82 -2.97 24.55
C PHE A 344 -4.93 -3.78 25.24
N GLU A 345 -5.72 -4.55 24.49
CA GLU A 345 -6.70 -5.50 25.03
C GLU A 345 -6.03 -6.50 25.99
N HIS A 346 -4.93 -7.11 25.56
CA HIS A 346 -4.17 -8.09 26.36
C HIS A 346 -3.57 -7.47 27.62
N SER A 347 -2.92 -6.32 27.49
CA SER A 347 -2.15 -5.69 28.57
C SER A 347 -3.02 -4.93 29.58
N ARG A 348 -4.18 -4.41 29.15
CA ARG A 348 -5.01 -3.47 29.95
C ARG A 348 -6.48 -3.86 30.05
N GLY A 349 -6.95 -4.84 29.27
CA GLY A 349 -8.33 -5.34 29.26
C GLY A 349 -9.17 -4.79 28.10
N ALA A 350 -10.38 -5.33 27.94
CA ALA A 350 -11.29 -5.01 26.83
C ALA A 350 -11.61 -3.51 26.71
N GLU A 351 -11.73 -2.80 27.84
CA GLU A 351 -12.00 -1.35 27.79
C GLU A 351 -10.88 -0.55 27.08
N ALA A 352 -9.64 -1.05 27.06
CA ALA A 352 -8.54 -0.39 26.35
C ALA A 352 -8.61 -0.61 24.83
N LEU A 353 -9.17 -1.74 24.38
CA LEU A 353 -9.51 -1.92 22.96
C LEU A 353 -10.64 -0.98 22.57
N ASP A 354 -11.70 -0.89 23.37
CA ASP A 354 -12.82 0.02 23.10
C ASP A 354 -12.33 1.47 22.98
N GLU A 355 -11.49 1.94 23.91
CA GLU A 355 -10.87 3.27 23.84
C GLU A 355 -10.03 3.45 22.56
N TRP A 356 -9.20 2.47 22.21
CA TRP A 356 -8.39 2.52 21.00
C TRP A 356 -9.25 2.58 19.73
N VAL A 357 -10.30 1.76 19.63
CA VAL A 357 -11.18 1.74 18.45
C VAL A 357 -11.92 3.06 18.31
N VAL A 358 -12.43 3.64 19.42
CA VAL A 358 -13.11 4.94 19.40
C VAL A 358 -12.17 6.05 18.96
N ASP A 359 -10.94 6.09 19.48
CA ASP A 359 -9.95 7.09 19.10
C ASP A 359 -9.53 6.95 17.63
N THR A 360 -9.29 5.72 17.16
CA THR A 360 -8.95 5.42 15.76
C THR A 360 -10.10 5.78 14.81
N TYR A 361 -11.34 5.42 15.16
CA TYR A 361 -12.53 5.78 14.37
C TYR A 361 -12.69 7.29 14.26
N GLY A 362 -12.62 8.02 15.39
CA GLY A 362 -12.74 9.48 15.38
C GLY A 362 -11.62 10.16 14.59
N PHE A 363 -10.41 9.58 14.56
CA PHE A 363 -9.34 10.06 13.69
C PHE A 363 -9.66 9.83 12.22
N VAL A 364 -10.07 8.63 11.81
CA VAL A 364 -10.43 8.38 10.41
C VAL A 364 -11.61 9.26 10.00
N GLU A 365 -12.62 9.40 10.84
CA GLU A 365 -13.77 10.29 10.62
C GLU A 365 -13.36 11.75 10.39
N ASP A 366 -12.43 12.27 11.19
CA ASP A 366 -11.94 13.65 11.06
C ASP A 366 -11.13 13.87 9.75
N PHE A 367 -10.60 12.82 9.12
CA PHE A 367 -9.59 12.93 8.07
C PHE A 367 -9.79 12.09 6.80
N PHE A 368 -10.79 11.21 6.71
CA PHE A 368 -10.99 10.31 5.55
C PHE A 368 -11.20 11.05 4.23
N GLU A 369 -11.55 12.34 4.27
CA GLU A 369 -11.62 13.17 3.07
C GLU A 369 -10.24 13.44 2.42
N PHE A 370 -9.12 13.21 3.15
CA PHE A 370 -7.76 13.55 2.75
C PHE A 370 -6.91 12.35 2.30
N PHE A 371 -7.43 11.13 2.38
CA PHE A 371 -6.74 9.92 1.98
C PHE A 371 -7.72 8.94 1.34
N ASP A 372 -7.21 8.06 0.49
CA ASP A 372 -8.03 7.09 -0.25
C ASP A 372 -8.41 5.86 0.60
N SER A 373 -9.33 5.06 0.07
CA SER A 373 -9.78 3.83 0.71
C SER A 373 -8.63 2.81 0.83
N PRO A 374 -8.69 1.86 1.78
CA PRO A 374 -7.59 0.93 2.04
C PRO A 374 -7.18 0.09 0.81
N GLY A 375 -8.11 -0.23 -0.09
CA GLY A 375 -7.90 -1.07 -1.26
C GLY A 375 -7.49 -0.32 -2.53
N GLU A 376 -7.49 1.01 -2.52
CA GLU A 376 -7.12 1.84 -3.67
C GLU A 376 -6.09 2.95 -3.32
N PRO A 377 -4.97 2.61 -2.65
CA PRO A 377 -3.97 3.61 -2.32
C PRO A 377 -3.28 4.14 -3.58
N GLN A 378 -2.88 5.41 -3.55
CA GLN A 378 -2.14 6.03 -4.65
C GLN A 378 -0.65 5.70 -4.59
N ALA A 379 -0.02 5.57 -5.75
CA ALA A 379 1.39 5.23 -5.87
C ALA A 379 2.34 6.25 -5.21
N ASP A 380 1.93 7.52 -5.05
CA ASP A 380 2.70 8.58 -4.38
C ASP A 380 2.22 8.93 -2.96
N ASP A 381 1.24 8.18 -2.44
CA ASP A 381 0.72 8.29 -1.09
C ASP A 381 0.33 6.91 -0.53
N LEU A 382 1.23 5.94 -0.68
CA LEU A 382 0.98 4.53 -0.38
C LEU A 382 0.70 4.28 1.10
N PHE A 383 1.37 5.05 1.97
CA PHE A 383 1.34 4.91 3.43
C PHE A 383 0.47 5.99 4.07
N ASN A 384 -0.72 6.19 3.52
CA ASN A 384 -1.71 7.12 4.03
C ASN A 384 -2.56 6.48 5.14
N PRO A 385 -3.25 7.26 6.00
CA PRO A 385 -4.05 6.70 7.09
C PRO A 385 -5.18 5.72 6.69
N GLY A 386 -5.59 5.69 5.43
CA GLY A 386 -6.53 4.70 4.91
C GLY A 386 -5.99 3.28 5.05
N VAL A 387 -4.72 3.04 4.69
CA VAL A 387 -4.14 1.69 4.75
C VAL A 387 -3.82 1.23 6.17
N TYR A 388 -3.68 2.16 7.12
CA TYR A 388 -3.40 1.90 8.54
C TYR A 388 -4.67 1.85 9.39
N GLU A 389 -5.21 3.02 9.74
CA GLU A 389 -6.29 3.15 10.71
C GLU A 389 -7.62 2.66 10.15
N TRP A 390 -7.96 3.00 8.91
CA TRP A 390 -9.19 2.53 8.28
C TRP A 390 -9.11 1.02 8.00
N GLY A 391 -8.00 0.53 7.45
CA GLY A 391 -7.73 -0.91 7.32
C GLY A 391 -7.87 -1.67 8.64
N ALA A 392 -7.39 -1.12 9.76
CA ALA A 392 -7.52 -1.74 11.07
C ALA A 392 -8.97 -1.74 11.62
N LEU A 393 -9.74 -0.68 11.34
CA LEU A 393 -11.17 -0.64 11.67
C LEU A 393 -11.96 -1.68 10.87
N ALA A 394 -11.60 -1.92 9.62
CA ALA A 394 -12.18 -3.00 8.81
C ALA A 394 -11.95 -4.38 9.45
N LEU A 395 -10.75 -4.65 9.97
CA LEU A 395 -10.46 -5.89 10.70
C LEU A 395 -11.21 -5.98 12.04
N HIS A 396 -11.42 -4.85 12.71
CA HIS A 396 -12.22 -4.80 13.92
C HIS A 396 -13.69 -5.13 13.65
N ASP A 397 -14.30 -4.51 12.64
CA ASP A 397 -15.70 -4.79 12.27
C ASP A 397 -15.86 -6.23 11.76
N LEU A 398 -14.85 -6.76 11.06
CA LEU A 398 -14.85 -8.16 10.65
C LEU A 398 -14.86 -9.09 11.88
N ARG A 399 -14.08 -8.79 12.92
CA ARG A 399 -14.07 -9.55 14.19
C ARG A 399 -15.45 -9.56 14.84
N ILE A 400 -16.16 -8.44 14.79
CA ILE A 400 -17.53 -8.32 15.30
C ILE A 400 -18.47 -9.20 14.47
N GLU A 401 -18.47 -9.03 13.15
CA GLU A 401 -19.38 -9.68 12.21
C GLU A 401 -19.31 -11.21 12.29
N VAL A 402 -18.10 -11.77 12.31
CA VAL A 402 -17.88 -13.23 12.35
C VAL A 402 -17.83 -13.81 13.76
N GLY A 403 -17.67 -12.94 14.76
CA GLY A 403 -17.49 -13.28 16.17
C GLY A 403 -16.06 -13.69 16.53
N ASP A 404 -15.68 -13.38 17.78
CA ASP A 404 -14.32 -13.46 18.33
C ASP A 404 -13.56 -14.76 18.04
N GLN A 405 -14.15 -15.92 18.34
CA GLN A 405 -13.49 -17.21 18.11
C GLN A 405 -13.25 -17.47 16.62
N THR A 406 -14.25 -17.16 15.79
CA THR A 406 -14.16 -17.33 14.33
C THR A 406 -13.09 -16.41 13.77
N TRP A 407 -12.97 -15.18 14.29
CA TRP A 407 -11.94 -14.24 13.87
C TRP A 407 -10.54 -14.76 14.13
N PHE A 408 -10.25 -15.24 15.34
CA PHE A 408 -8.94 -15.84 15.62
C PHE A 408 -8.69 -17.12 14.79
N ASP A 409 -9.73 -17.89 14.47
CA ASP A 409 -9.62 -19.02 13.55
C ASP A 409 -9.31 -18.55 12.11
N ILE A 410 -9.88 -17.43 11.65
CA ILE A 410 -9.59 -16.80 10.35
C ILE A 410 -8.12 -16.37 10.29
N VAL A 411 -7.68 -15.55 11.25
CA VAL A 411 -6.31 -14.99 11.28
C VAL A 411 -5.26 -16.08 11.32
N SER A 412 -5.44 -17.09 12.18
CA SER A 412 -4.50 -18.22 12.27
C SER A 412 -4.52 -19.09 11.02
N THR A 413 -5.68 -19.30 10.38
CA THR A 413 -5.78 -20.04 9.12
C THR A 413 -5.15 -19.27 7.96
N TYR A 414 -5.35 -17.96 7.91
CA TYR A 414 -4.75 -17.07 6.92
C TYR A 414 -3.23 -17.15 7.00
N TYR A 415 -2.65 -16.90 8.18
CA TYR A 415 -1.21 -17.02 8.37
C TYR A 415 -0.68 -18.42 8.06
N ASP A 416 -1.30 -19.51 8.57
CA ASP A 416 -0.79 -20.86 8.34
C ASP A 416 -0.85 -21.30 6.86
N THR A 417 -1.78 -20.71 6.10
CA THR A 417 -1.94 -20.96 4.64
C THR A 417 -0.86 -20.26 3.83
N TYR A 418 -0.53 -19.00 4.17
CA TYR A 418 0.30 -18.13 3.33
C TYR A 418 1.70 -17.87 3.88
N LYS A 419 2.06 -18.36 5.07
CA LYS A 419 3.41 -18.20 5.66
C LYS A 419 4.54 -18.48 4.66
N GLY A 420 5.53 -17.59 4.65
CA GLY A 420 6.64 -17.58 3.69
C GLY A 420 6.28 -17.15 2.27
N GLY A 421 5.03 -16.75 2.01
CA GLY A 421 4.51 -16.41 0.69
C GLY A 421 4.02 -14.97 0.58
N ASN A 422 3.17 -14.76 -0.42
CA ASN A 422 2.56 -13.47 -0.73
C ASN A 422 1.05 -13.59 -0.88
N VAL A 423 0.34 -12.48 -0.66
CA VAL A 423 -1.13 -12.40 -0.60
C VAL A 423 -1.68 -11.18 -1.33
N ILE A 424 -2.91 -11.30 -1.81
CA ILE A 424 -3.75 -10.17 -2.26
C ILE A 424 -5.00 -10.07 -1.37
N THR A 425 -5.77 -8.98 -1.48
CA THR A 425 -7.00 -8.80 -0.67
C THR A 425 -7.97 -9.98 -0.81
N GLU A 426 -8.15 -10.50 -2.03
CA GLU A 426 -9.05 -11.64 -2.32
C GLU A 426 -8.68 -12.91 -1.51
N ASP A 427 -7.40 -13.11 -1.17
CA ASP A 427 -6.97 -14.26 -0.36
C ASP A 427 -7.55 -14.19 1.05
N LEU A 428 -7.55 -13.01 1.68
CA LEU A 428 -8.15 -12.81 3.00
C LEU A 428 -9.67 -13.01 2.94
N VAL A 429 -10.34 -12.44 1.93
CA VAL A 429 -11.79 -12.61 1.72
C VAL A 429 -12.14 -14.09 1.65
N ASN A 430 -11.43 -14.85 0.80
CA ASN A 430 -11.65 -16.28 0.62
C ASN A 430 -11.44 -17.10 1.91
N ILE A 431 -10.42 -16.77 2.72
CA ILE A 431 -10.21 -17.43 4.02
C ILE A 431 -11.33 -17.06 5.00
N ALA A 432 -11.70 -15.78 5.07
CA ALA A 432 -12.75 -15.29 5.95
C ALA A 432 -14.09 -15.98 5.67
N GLU A 433 -14.50 -16.07 4.41
CA GLU A 433 -15.73 -16.76 4.00
C GLU A 433 -15.67 -18.27 4.25
N SER A 434 -14.54 -18.91 3.95
CA SER A 434 -14.35 -20.35 4.14
C SER A 434 -14.43 -20.77 5.61
N VAL A 435 -13.84 -19.98 6.51
CA VAL A 435 -13.80 -20.27 7.96
C VAL A 435 -15.11 -19.88 8.63
N SER A 436 -15.68 -18.71 8.30
CA SER A 436 -16.93 -18.22 8.91
C SER A 436 -18.19 -18.90 8.36
N GLY A 437 -18.17 -19.30 7.08
CA GLY A 437 -19.34 -19.73 6.33
C GLY A 437 -20.29 -18.59 5.93
N MET A 438 -19.86 -17.34 6.05
CA MET A 438 -20.59 -16.13 5.64
C MET A 438 -20.17 -15.70 4.23
N GLN A 439 -21.05 -14.98 3.52
CA GLN A 439 -20.67 -14.26 2.30
C GLN A 439 -20.27 -12.85 2.73
N LEU A 440 -19.04 -12.45 2.45
CA LEU A 440 -18.41 -11.24 2.98
C LEU A 440 -17.97 -10.26 1.89
N GLU A 441 -18.24 -10.54 0.62
CA GLU A 441 -17.94 -9.64 -0.50
C GLU A 441 -18.45 -8.21 -0.23
N SER A 442 -19.74 -8.04 0.07
CA SER A 442 -20.32 -6.73 0.41
C SER A 442 -19.73 -6.09 1.67
N PHE A 443 -19.22 -6.89 2.60
CA PHE A 443 -18.52 -6.38 3.78
C PHE A 443 -17.18 -5.75 3.38
N PHE A 444 -16.39 -6.44 2.56
CA PHE A 444 -15.09 -5.96 2.12
C PHE A 444 -15.24 -4.80 1.13
N ASP A 445 -16.21 -4.83 0.22
CA ASP A 445 -16.52 -3.69 -0.65
C ASP A 445 -16.80 -2.42 0.16
N ARG A 446 -17.62 -2.56 1.22
CA ARG A 446 -17.96 -1.46 2.12
C ARG A 446 -16.75 -0.85 2.83
N TRP A 447 -15.80 -1.67 3.27
CA TRP A 447 -14.70 -1.22 4.11
C TRP A 447 -13.42 -0.89 3.34
N ILE A 448 -13.17 -1.58 2.24
CA ILE A 448 -11.88 -1.58 1.55
C ILE A 448 -11.93 -0.75 0.27
N TYR A 449 -13.07 -0.71 -0.43
CA TYR A 449 -13.16 -0.10 -1.76
C TYR A 449 -14.07 1.14 -1.84
N ASN A 450 -14.91 1.39 -0.82
CA ASN A 450 -15.74 2.60 -0.79
C ASN A 450 -15.01 3.83 -0.22
N ASP A 451 -15.49 5.02 -0.59
CA ASP A 451 -14.89 6.33 -0.27
C ASP A 451 -15.52 7.04 0.95
N TYR A 452 -16.30 6.30 1.75
CA TYR A 452 -16.88 6.76 3.02
C TYR A 452 -16.50 5.82 4.17
N LEU A 453 -16.33 6.37 5.36
CA LEU A 453 -16.08 5.58 6.56
C LEU A 453 -17.36 4.83 6.99
N ALA A 454 -17.33 3.50 6.92
CA ALA A 454 -18.43 2.66 7.35
C ALA A 454 -18.62 2.72 8.88
N PRO A 455 -19.87 2.78 9.38
CA PRO A 455 -20.12 2.78 10.83
C PRO A 455 -19.84 1.40 11.42
N ILE A 456 -19.45 1.38 12.71
CA ILE A 456 -19.36 0.17 13.54
C ILE A 456 -20.53 0.16 14.54
N PRO A 457 -21.61 -0.60 14.30
CA PRO A 457 -22.85 -0.52 15.06
C PRO A 457 -22.72 -0.74 16.59
N GLU A 458 -21.75 -1.55 17.00
CA GLU A 458 -21.53 -1.97 18.39
C GLU A 458 -20.92 -0.88 19.26
N LEU A 459 -20.26 0.12 18.67
CA LEU A 459 -19.57 1.14 19.43
C LEU A 459 -20.51 2.22 19.98
N ASP A 460 -21.81 2.21 19.61
CA ASP A 460 -22.77 3.28 19.94
C ASP A 460 -22.15 4.68 19.70
N LEU A 461 -21.27 4.76 18.68
CA LEU A 461 -20.72 6.00 18.14
C LEU A 461 -21.89 6.69 17.47
N ALA A 462 -22.62 7.44 18.28
CA ALA A 462 -23.87 8.03 17.89
C ALA A 462 -23.68 9.04 16.75
N PHE A 463 -23.81 8.57 15.51
CA PHE A 463 -24.69 9.22 14.57
C PHE A 463 -26.11 9.04 15.12
N ASP A 464 -26.70 10.10 15.68
CA ASP A 464 -28.10 10.08 16.14
C ASP A 464 -29.02 10.03 14.91
N GLY A 465 -29.08 8.89 14.21
CA GLY A 465 -29.81 8.85 12.93
C GLY A 465 -29.64 7.65 12.00
N HIS A 466 -29.45 6.42 12.49
CA HIS A 466 -29.40 5.26 11.59
C HIS A 466 -30.80 4.87 11.07
N ILE A 467 -31.08 5.07 9.78
CA ILE A 467 -32.37 4.77 9.15
C ILE A 467 -32.20 3.67 8.12
N VAL A 468 -32.90 2.55 8.30
CA VAL A 468 -32.86 1.40 7.38
C VAL A 468 -34.24 1.11 6.85
N GLY A 469 -34.35 0.97 5.53
CA GLY A 469 -35.57 0.52 4.87
C GLY A 469 -35.71 -1.00 4.82
N ASP A 470 -36.62 -1.49 3.97
CA ASP A 470 -36.84 -2.92 3.73
C ASP A 470 -36.84 -3.25 2.23
N GLU A 471 -37.16 -4.48 1.85
CA GLU A 471 -37.18 -4.97 0.46
C GLU A 471 -38.35 -4.41 -0.40
N ALA A 472 -39.00 -3.33 0.05
CA ALA A 472 -40.09 -2.69 -0.66
C ALA A 472 -39.80 -1.20 -0.87
N ALA A 473 -40.54 -0.58 -1.79
CA ALA A 473 -40.49 0.88 -1.98
C ALA A 473 -40.75 1.66 -0.68
N ASN A 474 -39.74 2.39 -0.23
CA ASN A 474 -39.62 3.11 1.03
C ASN A 474 -39.62 4.63 0.81
N THR A 475 -39.89 5.37 1.89
CA THR A 475 -39.67 6.82 1.92
C THR A 475 -39.00 7.15 3.23
N LEU A 476 -37.70 7.42 3.17
CA LEU A 476 -36.83 7.67 4.30
C LEU A 476 -36.51 9.16 4.36
N VAL A 477 -36.48 9.70 5.57
CA VAL A 477 -36.15 11.11 5.81
C VAL A 477 -35.36 11.17 7.10
N GLY A 478 -34.18 11.76 7.05
CA GLY A 478 -33.36 11.98 8.22
C GLY A 478 -33.93 13.00 9.22
N GLY A 479 -33.20 13.17 10.31
CA GLY A 479 -33.40 14.11 11.39
C GLY A 479 -33.34 15.56 10.93
N ASN A 480 -33.42 16.48 11.89
CA ASN A 480 -33.44 17.92 11.60
C ASN A 480 -32.22 18.67 12.17
N GLN A 481 -31.27 17.97 12.81
CA GLN A 481 -30.11 18.53 13.51
C GLN A 481 -28.97 17.49 13.71
N THR A 482 -28.97 16.39 12.98
CA THR A 482 -28.13 15.21 13.24
C THR A 482 -27.60 14.68 11.93
N ASP A 483 -26.33 14.27 11.94
CA ASP A 483 -25.69 13.57 10.84
C ASP A 483 -26.27 12.15 10.81
N ASP A 484 -26.94 11.78 9.73
CA ASP A 484 -27.69 10.52 9.61
C ASP A 484 -27.00 9.57 8.62
N VAL A 485 -27.06 8.26 8.90
CA VAL A 485 -26.65 7.21 7.93
C VAL A 485 -27.89 6.44 7.53
N MET A 486 -28.16 6.40 6.22
CA MET A 486 -29.40 5.88 5.68
C MET A 486 -29.15 4.81 4.63
N PHE A 487 -29.81 3.66 4.79
CA PHE A 487 -29.79 2.54 3.85
C PHE A 487 -31.21 2.29 3.36
N ALA A 488 -31.49 2.47 2.07
CA ALA A 488 -32.84 2.36 1.53
C ALA A 488 -33.31 0.90 1.44
N GLY A 489 -32.42 -0.01 1.05
CA GLY A 489 -32.67 -1.45 1.04
C GLY A 489 -33.04 -1.93 -0.36
N GLY A 490 -34.16 -2.61 -0.52
CA GLY A 490 -34.58 -3.08 -1.85
C GLY A 490 -35.85 -2.38 -2.28
N GLY A 491 -35.98 -2.03 -3.55
CA GLY A 491 -37.20 -1.43 -4.08
C GLY A 491 -36.93 -0.19 -4.90
N ASN A 492 -37.84 0.76 -4.88
CA ASN A 492 -37.67 2.02 -5.57
C ASN A 492 -38.03 3.10 -4.56
N ASP A 493 -37.00 3.69 -3.99
CA ASP A 493 -37.05 4.39 -2.74
C ASP A 493 -36.92 5.89 -2.94
N VAL A 494 -37.34 6.63 -1.91
CA VAL A 494 -37.13 8.08 -1.86
C VAL A 494 -36.49 8.40 -0.54
N VAL A 495 -35.22 8.80 -0.58
CA VAL A 495 -34.44 9.13 0.61
C VAL A 495 -34.15 10.63 0.62
N ALA A 496 -34.17 11.23 1.81
CA ALA A 496 -33.80 12.62 2.01
C ALA A 496 -32.95 12.76 3.27
N GLY A 497 -31.74 13.30 3.09
CA GLY A 497 -30.73 13.65 4.10
C GLY A 497 -31.35 14.19 5.37
N GLY A 498 -32.08 15.30 5.25
CA GLY A 498 -32.66 15.94 6.41
C GLY A 498 -31.84 17.17 6.75
N ALA A 499 -31.21 17.21 7.92
CA ALA A 499 -30.24 18.25 8.22
C ALA A 499 -29.14 17.70 9.12
N GLY A 500 -27.91 17.84 8.64
CA GLY A 500 -26.75 17.10 9.11
C GLY A 500 -25.82 16.86 7.92
N ASP A 501 -24.57 16.45 8.18
CA ASP A 501 -23.73 15.84 7.15
C ASP A 501 -24.19 14.37 7.02
N ASP A 502 -24.96 14.06 5.98
CA ASP A 502 -25.68 12.78 5.86
C ASP A 502 -25.00 11.81 4.88
N VAL A 503 -25.08 10.52 5.16
CA VAL A 503 -24.64 9.45 4.26
C VAL A 503 -25.85 8.63 3.81
N ILE A 504 -26.06 8.50 2.50
CA ILE A 504 -27.24 7.88 1.90
C ILE A 504 -26.84 6.78 0.91
N PHE A 505 -27.36 5.57 1.14
CA PHE A 505 -27.26 4.43 0.23
C PHE A 505 -28.63 4.08 -0.33
N GLY A 506 -28.77 4.10 -1.66
CA GLY A 506 -29.95 3.64 -2.41
C GLY A 506 -30.09 2.12 -2.35
N GLU A 507 -28.98 1.40 -2.55
CA GLU A 507 -28.91 -0.07 -2.57
C GLU A 507 -29.56 -0.66 -3.84
N PHE A 508 -30.65 -1.43 -3.76
CA PHE A 508 -31.20 -2.10 -4.95
C PHE A 508 -32.48 -1.43 -5.47
N GLY A 509 -32.43 -1.02 -6.74
CA GLY A 509 -33.54 -0.59 -7.59
C GLY A 509 -33.53 0.92 -7.87
N ASP A 510 -34.50 1.41 -8.64
CA ASP A 510 -34.43 2.80 -9.13
C ASP A 510 -34.91 3.80 -8.06
N ASP A 511 -33.97 4.52 -7.46
CA ASP A 511 -34.12 5.34 -6.28
C ASP A 511 -34.06 6.85 -6.56
N ILE A 512 -34.52 7.63 -5.59
CA ILE A 512 -34.36 9.08 -5.57
C ILE A 512 -33.72 9.52 -4.27
N LEU A 513 -32.45 9.89 -4.34
CA LEU A 513 -31.65 10.34 -3.21
C LEU A 513 -31.56 11.88 -3.22
N ARG A 514 -31.65 12.48 -2.04
CA ARG A 514 -31.54 13.93 -1.87
C ARG A 514 -30.71 14.23 -0.64
N GLY A 515 -29.64 14.99 -0.82
CA GLY A 515 -28.94 15.66 0.27
C GLY A 515 -29.75 16.83 0.82
N ASP A 516 -29.08 17.74 1.52
CA ASP A 516 -29.73 18.83 2.27
C ASP A 516 -29.44 20.24 1.72
N ARG A 517 -29.69 21.28 2.54
CA ARG A 517 -29.57 22.69 2.14
C ARG A 517 -28.41 23.45 2.76
N ASN A 518 -27.57 22.85 3.60
CA ASN A 518 -26.50 23.59 4.26
C ASN A 518 -25.21 22.79 4.53
N ASN A 519 -25.16 21.51 4.18
CA ASN A 519 -24.20 20.55 4.71
C ASN A 519 -23.73 19.53 3.64
N ARG A 520 -22.67 18.78 3.92
CA ARG A 520 -22.05 17.84 2.97
C ARG A 520 -22.77 16.50 3.01
N SER A 521 -23.16 15.98 1.85
CA SER A 521 -23.80 14.66 1.72
C SER A 521 -22.91 13.69 0.94
N ALA A 522 -22.80 12.46 1.42
CA ALA A 522 -22.25 11.35 0.63
C ALA A 522 -23.41 10.46 0.17
N GLN A 523 -23.62 10.35 -1.14
CA GLN A 523 -24.76 9.63 -1.71
C GLN A 523 -24.30 8.58 -2.71
N ASN A 524 -24.84 7.38 -2.60
CA ASN A 524 -24.52 6.25 -3.46
C ASN A 524 -25.81 5.58 -3.94
N GLY A 525 -26.05 5.58 -5.25
CA GLY A 525 -27.22 4.96 -5.88
C GLY A 525 -27.23 3.44 -5.74
N ALA A 526 -26.08 2.81 -6.00
CA ALA A 526 -25.85 1.37 -6.08
C ALA A 526 -26.48 0.76 -7.35
N ASP A 527 -27.28 -0.30 -7.28
CA ASP A 527 -27.80 -0.97 -8.49
C ASP A 527 -29.16 -0.35 -8.86
N GLY A 528 -29.29 0.43 -9.92
CA GLY A 528 -30.54 1.11 -10.25
C GLY A 528 -30.40 2.15 -11.35
N ALA A 529 -31.52 2.69 -11.85
CA ALA A 529 -31.50 3.92 -12.64
C ALA A 529 -31.92 5.10 -11.76
N ASP A 530 -30.97 5.66 -11.05
CA ASP A 530 -31.16 6.51 -9.89
C ASP A 530 -31.20 8.00 -10.23
N ILE A 531 -31.78 8.77 -9.31
CA ILE A 531 -31.77 10.23 -9.37
C ILE A 531 -31.21 10.78 -8.06
N ILE A 532 -30.01 11.33 -8.12
CA ILE A 532 -29.28 11.85 -6.97
C ILE A 532 -29.19 13.37 -7.07
N TYR A 533 -29.58 14.04 -5.98
CA TYR A 533 -29.46 15.49 -5.82
C TYR A 533 -28.53 15.80 -4.64
N GLY A 534 -27.39 16.45 -4.88
CA GLY A 534 -26.43 16.90 -3.86
C GLY A 534 -27.07 17.91 -2.94
N GLY A 535 -27.46 19.06 -3.50
CA GLY A 535 -28.20 20.09 -2.80
C GLY A 535 -27.35 21.34 -2.59
N ALA A 536 -27.06 21.69 -1.35
CA ALA A 536 -26.11 22.77 -1.09
C ALA A 536 -25.10 22.30 -0.06
N GLY A 537 -23.82 22.39 -0.41
CA GLY A 537 -22.74 21.74 0.31
C GLY A 537 -21.74 21.19 -0.69
N ARG A 538 -20.58 20.74 -0.21
CA ARG A 538 -19.62 20.04 -1.08
C ARG A 538 -19.92 18.55 -1.03
N ASP A 539 -20.66 18.07 -2.01
CA ASP A 539 -21.23 16.73 -2.00
C ASP A 539 -20.32 15.72 -2.72
N ARG A 540 -20.39 14.46 -2.29
CA ARG A 540 -19.82 13.31 -2.99
C ARG A 540 -20.96 12.42 -3.45
N MET A 541 -21.03 12.14 -4.74
CA MET A 541 -22.15 11.38 -5.31
C MET A 541 -21.65 10.33 -6.30
N GLY A 542 -22.09 9.08 -6.11
CA GLY A 542 -21.84 7.97 -7.04
C GLY A 542 -23.14 7.34 -7.54
N GLY A 543 -23.28 7.20 -8.86
CA GLY A 543 -24.41 6.49 -9.48
C GLY A 543 -24.31 4.99 -9.25
N LYS A 544 -23.10 4.45 -9.46
CA LYS A 544 -22.74 3.03 -9.40
C LYS A 544 -23.22 2.24 -10.62
N GLY A 545 -24.37 1.59 -10.57
CA GLY A 545 -24.76 0.60 -11.56
C GLY A 545 -26.11 0.89 -12.20
N GLY A 546 -26.13 1.45 -13.40
CA GLY A 546 -27.33 1.70 -14.21
C GLY A 546 -27.33 3.10 -14.81
N ASP A 547 -28.41 3.50 -15.48
CA ASP A 547 -28.43 4.77 -16.22
C ASP A 547 -28.91 5.91 -15.31
N ASP A 548 -27.96 6.62 -14.68
CA ASP A 548 -28.21 7.51 -13.56
C ASP A 548 -28.33 9.00 -13.94
N LYS A 549 -28.89 9.78 -13.01
CA LYS A 549 -28.97 11.25 -13.10
C LYS A 549 -28.46 11.89 -11.83
N LEU A 550 -27.30 12.54 -11.94
CA LEU A 550 -26.59 13.14 -10.83
C LEU A 550 -26.57 14.66 -10.98
N TYR A 551 -27.08 15.36 -9.95
CA TYR A 551 -27.16 16.81 -9.90
C TYR A 551 -26.42 17.32 -8.65
N GLY A 552 -25.28 17.99 -8.80
CA GLY A 552 -24.51 18.52 -7.66
C GLY A 552 -25.21 19.70 -6.98
N ASP A 553 -25.86 20.53 -7.79
CA ASP A 553 -26.65 21.71 -7.39
C ASP A 553 -25.80 22.94 -6.98
N GLU A 554 -25.39 23.13 -5.73
CA GLU A 554 -24.63 24.31 -5.25
C GLU A 554 -23.37 23.92 -4.46
N ASP A 555 -22.29 24.70 -4.64
CA ASP A 555 -20.92 24.53 -4.10
C ASP A 555 -20.07 23.53 -4.91
N ASP A 556 -18.80 23.30 -4.51
CA ASP A 556 -17.84 22.51 -5.30
C ASP A 556 -17.99 20.99 -5.00
N ASP A 557 -18.54 20.23 -5.94
CA ASP A 557 -18.92 18.82 -5.77
C ASP A 557 -17.96 17.82 -6.41
N ARG A 558 -18.08 16.54 -6.03
CA ARG A 558 -17.45 15.41 -6.73
C ARG A 558 -18.50 14.39 -7.13
N ILE A 559 -18.56 14.06 -8.42
CA ILE A 559 -19.63 13.28 -9.02
C ILE A 559 -19.03 12.16 -9.89
N TRP A 560 -19.44 10.92 -9.61
CA TRP A 560 -19.10 9.71 -10.36
C TRP A 560 -20.37 9.09 -10.95
N GLY A 561 -20.40 8.90 -12.26
CA GLY A 561 -21.45 8.11 -12.94
C GLY A 561 -21.29 6.62 -12.62
N ASP A 562 -20.07 6.11 -12.82
CA ASP A 562 -19.66 4.71 -12.68
C ASP A 562 -20.13 3.85 -13.88
N ASP A 563 -20.84 2.73 -13.71
CA ASP A 563 -21.25 1.84 -14.80
C ASP A 563 -22.67 2.20 -15.30
N GLY A 564 -22.82 2.69 -16.53
CA GLY A 564 -24.13 3.01 -17.12
C GLY A 564 -24.06 4.18 -18.11
N ASP A 565 -25.18 4.48 -18.80
CA ASP A 565 -25.26 5.67 -19.65
C ASP A 565 -25.76 6.87 -18.82
N ASP A 566 -24.84 7.61 -18.21
CA ASP A 566 -25.19 8.55 -17.13
C ASP A 566 -25.39 10.00 -17.59
N LEU A 567 -26.13 10.78 -16.80
CA LEU A 567 -26.22 12.24 -16.93
C LEU A 567 -25.68 12.91 -15.68
N LEU A 568 -24.57 13.64 -15.85
CA LEU A 568 -23.90 14.38 -14.79
C LEU A 568 -24.05 15.88 -15.02
N TRP A 569 -24.58 16.57 -14.01
CA TRP A 569 -24.66 18.02 -13.96
C TRP A 569 -24.10 18.50 -12.62
N GLY A 570 -22.88 19.06 -12.64
CA GLY A 570 -22.23 19.65 -11.46
C GLY A 570 -23.11 20.74 -10.83
N GLY A 571 -23.45 21.75 -11.62
CA GLY A 571 -24.28 22.84 -11.14
C GLY A 571 -23.40 24.00 -10.72
N ARG A 572 -23.78 24.75 -9.69
CA ARG A 572 -23.03 25.92 -9.27
C ARG A 572 -21.82 25.54 -8.43
N GLY A 573 -20.66 25.42 -9.04
CA GLY A 573 -19.43 25.10 -8.32
C GLY A 573 -18.26 25.07 -9.29
N ASN A 574 -17.09 24.67 -8.79
CA ASN A 574 -16.06 24.13 -9.66
C ASN A 574 -16.00 22.64 -9.36
N ASP A 575 -16.82 21.89 -10.09
CA ASP A 575 -17.12 20.50 -9.76
C ASP A 575 -16.12 19.55 -10.40
N GLN A 576 -15.99 18.35 -9.85
CA GLN A 576 -15.18 17.28 -10.41
C GLN A 576 -16.09 16.16 -10.90
N LEU A 577 -16.02 15.86 -12.18
CA LEU A 577 -16.91 14.91 -12.84
C LEU A 577 -16.11 13.72 -13.41
N TYR A 578 -16.65 12.52 -13.21
CA TYR A 578 -16.15 11.25 -13.73
C TYR A 578 -17.33 10.49 -14.33
N GLY A 579 -17.29 10.17 -15.62
CA GLY A 579 -18.36 9.42 -16.29
C GLY A 579 -18.32 7.94 -15.93
N GLY A 580 -17.15 7.31 -16.02
CA GLY A 580 -16.99 5.87 -15.86
C GLY A 580 -17.23 5.12 -17.17
N ARG A 581 -18.02 4.04 -17.11
CA ARG A 581 -18.31 3.14 -18.24
C ARG A 581 -19.73 3.36 -18.77
N GLY A 582 -19.84 4.05 -19.88
CA GLY A 582 -21.03 3.99 -20.73
C GLY A 582 -21.06 5.18 -21.67
N GLU A 583 -22.19 5.45 -22.32
CA GLU A 583 -22.34 6.66 -23.15
C GLU A 583 -22.81 7.84 -22.28
N ASP A 584 -21.88 8.53 -21.64
CA ASP A 584 -22.18 9.54 -20.62
C ASP A 584 -22.47 10.93 -21.19
N THR A 585 -23.29 11.70 -20.47
CA THR A 585 -23.67 13.07 -20.80
C THR A 585 -23.27 14.05 -19.69
N PHE A 586 -22.29 14.91 -19.98
CA PHE A 586 -21.82 15.96 -19.06
C PHE A 586 -22.47 17.31 -19.41
N VAL A 587 -23.25 17.89 -18.49
CA VAL A 587 -24.01 19.11 -18.76
C VAL A 587 -23.13 20.35 -18.67
N LEU A 588 -23.17 21.18 -19.71
CA LEU A 588 -22.55 22.50 -19.77
C LEU A 588 -23.62 23.58 -19.58
N ALA A 589 -23.40 24.48 -18.62
CA ALA A 589 -24.27 25.60 -18.35
C ALA A 589 -23.48 26.87 -17.98
N PRO A 590 -23.90 28.06 -18.46
CA PRO A 590 -23.22 29.32 -18.12
C PRO A 590 -23.60 29.84 -16.73
N ALA A 591 -22.70 30.60 -16.11
CA ALA A 591 -22.86 31.20 -14.78
C ALA A 591 -23.04 30.20 -13.63
N GLU A 592 -22.45 29.02 -13.80
CA GLU A 592 -22.49 27.90 -12.84
C GLU A 592 -21.08 27.65 -12.25
N GLY A 593 -20.03 27.78 -13.05
CA GLY A 593 -18.65 27.85 -12.57
C GLY A 593 -17.74 27.18 -13.59
N THR A 594 -16.62 26.61 -13.14
CA THR A 594 -15.66 25.93 -14.01
C THR A 594 -15.42 24.51 -13.53
N ASP A 595 -16.06 23.55 -14.19
CA ASP A 595 -15.97 22.13 -13.83
C ASP A 595 -14.73 21.48 -14.42
N ILE A 596 -14.28 20.39 -13.83
CA ILE A 596 -13.17 19.57 -14.30
C ILE A 596 -13.70 18.16 -14.60
N LEU A 597 -13.44 17.67 -15.80
CA LEU A 597 -13.82 16.34 -16.27
C LEU A 597 -12.57 15.48 -16.50
N TYR A 598 -12.49 14.30 -15.92
CA TYR A 598 -11.25 13.51 -15.87
C TYR A 598 -11.12 12.39 -16.90
N ASP A 599 -12.22 11.81 -17.38
CA ASP A 599 -12.21 10.54 -18.10
C ASP A 599 -12.97 10.54 -19.45
N PHE A 600 -13.22 11.72 -20.02
CA PHE A 600 -13.96 11.87 -21.28
C PHE A 600 -13.42 11.02 -22.45
N VAL A 601 -14.28 10.14 -22.99
CA VAL A 601 -14.04 9.28 -24.13
C VAL A 601 -14.76 9.81 -25.38
N GLN A 602 -14.03 10.53 -26.24
CA GLN A 602 -14.60 11.07 -27.48
C GLN A 602 -15.22 9.98 -28.38
N GLY A 603 -16.49 10.17 -28.72
CA GLY A 603 -17.25 9.27 -29.61
C GLY A 603 -18.00 8.16 -28.86
N GLN A 604 -17.86 8.13 -27.54
CA GLN A 604 -18.71 7.40 -26.61
C GLN A 604 -19.51 8.43 -25.80
N ASP A 605 -18.82 9.37 -25.16
CA ASP A 605 -19.45 10.38 -24.30
C ASP A 605 -19.82 11.64 -25.09
N VAL A 606 -20.71 12.44 -24.52
CA VAL A 606 -21.21 13.69 -25.10
C VAL A 606 -21.31 14.82 -24.07
N PHE A 607 -21.21 16.06 -24.55
CA PHE A 607 -21.51 17.24 -23.76
C PHE A 607 -22.97 17.67 -23.96
N GLY A 608 -23.73 17.74 -22.87
CA GLY A 608 -25.09 18.25 -22.86
C GLY A 608 -25.14 19.77 -22.83
N LEU A 609 -25.78 20.40 -23.82
CA LEU A 609 -25.93 21.85 -23.88
C LEU A 609 -27.21 22.29 -23.18
N ALA A 610 -27.08 23.08 -22.10
CA ALA A 610 -28.22 23.75 -21.48
C ALA A 610 -28.92 24.71 -22.48
N PRO A 611 -30.22 25.04 -22.30
CA PRO A 611 -31.02 25.78 -23.30
C PRO A 611 -30.49 27.15 -23.75
N ALA A 612 -29.54 27.75 -23.03
CA ALA A 612 -28.89 29.01 -23.38
C ALA A 612 -27.69 28.85 -24.33
N LEU A 613 -27.21 27.63 -24.53
CA LEU A 613 -26.01 27.32 -25.30
C LEU A 613 -26.34 26.73 -26.68
N SER A 614 -25.38 26.86 -27.58
CA SER A 614 -25.34 26.17 -28.87
C SER A 614 -23.87 25.90 -29.20
N PHE A 615 -23.57 24.82 -29.92
CA PHE A 615 -22.20 24.48 -30.29
C PHE A 615 -21.47 25.64 -30.97
N GLU A 616 -22.16 26.39 -31.84
CA GLU A 616 -21.57 27.53 -32.57
C GLU A 616 -21.20 28.72 -31.68
N ALA A 617 -21.70 28.76 -30.44
CA ALA A 617 -21.41 29.83 -29.48
C ALA A 617 -20.25 29.49 -28.55
N LEU A 618 -19.76 28.24 -28.56
CA LEU A 618 -18.64 27.79 -27.74
C LEU A 618 -17.29 28.11 -28.39
N SER A 619 -16.27 28.24 -27.56
CA SER A 619 -14.88 28.34 -27.95
C SER A 619 -14.04 27.31 -27.21
N PHE A 620 -12.95 26.86 -27.84
CA PHE A 620 -12.13 25.75 -27.37
C PHE A 620 -10.66 26.16 -27.34
N ALA A 621 -9.96 25.85 -26.25
CA ALA A 621 -8.53 26.11 -26.12
C ALA A 621 -7.82 24.92 -25.46
N VAL A 622 -6.67 24.51 -26.00
CA VAL A 622 -5.83 23.47 -25.39
C VAL A 622 -4.70 24.14 -24.60
N ILE A 623 -4.58 23.80 -23.32
CA ILE A 623 -3.55 24.30 -22.41
C ILE A 623 -2.87 23.11 -21.74
N GLY A 624 -1.60 22.85 -22.10
CA GLY A 624 -0.92 21.64 -21.61
C GLY A 624 -1.57 20.37 -22.17
N THR A 625 -2.05 19.50 -21.29
CA THR A 625 -2.81 18.29 -21.62
C THR A 625 -4.32 18.49 -21.52
N THR A 626 -4.80 19.67 -21.13
CA THR A 626 -6.21 19.96 -20.85
C THR A 626 -6.89 20.69 -22.01
N THR A 627 -8.15 20.38 -22.29
CA THR A 627 -9.01 21.15 -23.21
C THR A 627 -10.04 21.96 -22.44
N GLN A 628 -10.00 23.29 -22.60
CA GLN A 628 -11.00 24.21 -22.06
C GLN A 628 -12.16 24.41 -23.05
N ILE A 629 -13.39 24.29 -22.55
CA ILE A 629 -14.63 24.65 -23.24
C ILE A 629 -15.16 25.93 -22.61
N SER A 630 -15.40 26.97 -23.42
CA SER A 630 -15.76 28.29 -22.92
C SER A 630 -16.93 28.89 -23.68
N PHE A 631 -17.77 29.66 -22.99
CA PHE A 631 -18.85 30.47 -23.56
C PHE A 631 -18.62 31.94 -23.20
N GLU A 632 -18.60 32.81 -24.21
CA GLU A 632 -18.16 34.21 -24.05
C GLU A 632 -16.76 34.32 -23.39
N ASP A 633 -16.66 34.93 -22.20
CA ASP A 633 -15.42 35.10 -21.45
C ASP A 633 -15.31 34.13 -20.25
N GLU A 634 -16.22 33.16 -20.13
CA GLU A 634 -16.33 32.19 -19.03
C GLU A 634 -15.87 30.79 -19.48
N VAL A 635 -15.02 30.15 -18.68
CA VAL A 635 -14.67 28.73 -18.87
C VAL A 635 -15.75 27.91 -18.19
N LEU A 636 -16.44 27.06 -18.95
CA LEU A 636 -17.50 26.20 -18.44
C LEU A 636 -16.92 24.89 -17.90
N MET A 637 -15.96 24.32 -18.63
CA MET A 637 -15.38 23.01 -18.29
C MET A 637 -13.93 22.88 -18.77
N GLU A 638 -13.12 22.23 -17.95
CA GLU A 638 -11.77 21.79 -18.24
C GLU A 638 -11.74 20.26 -18.36
N VAL A 639 -11.52 19.74 -19.57
CA VAL A 639 -11.39 18.30 -19.79
C VAL A 639 -9.93 17.92 -19.62
N ASN A 640 -9.62 17.28 -18.49
CA ASN A 640 -8.28 16.89 -18.11
C ASN A 640 -7.73 15.78 -19.02
N ASP A 641 -6.43 15.81 -19.27
CA ASP A 641 -5.70 14.87 -20.14
C ASP A 641 -6.31 14.59 -21.53
N PHE A 642 -7.16 15.50 -22.01
CA PHE A 642 -7.78 15.46 -23.31
C PHE A 642 -7.29 16.62 -24.20
N THR A 643 -6.79 16.28 -25.40
CA THR A 643 -6.27 17.27 -26.37
C THR A 643 -6.84 17.13 -27.79
N ALA A 644 -7.79 16.21 -27.99
CA ALA A 644 -8.39 16.00 -29.31
C ALA A 644 -9.37 17.14 -29.67
N ALA A 645 -9.60 17.32 -30.98
CA ALA A 645 -10.50 18.36 -31.44
C ALA A 645 -11.96 17.93 -31.28
N LEU A 646 -12.75 18.74 -30.56
CA LEU A 646 -14.19 18.55 -30.43
C LEU A 646 -14.95 19.02 -31.68
N SER A 647 -16.07 18.36 -31.97
CA SER A 647 -16.95 18.69 -33.10
C SER A 647 -18.41 18.66 -32.69
N SER A 648 -19.32 19.13 -33.55
CA SER A 648 -20.76 19.19 -33.22
C SER A 648 -21.41 17.83 -32.95
N SER A 649 -20.75 16.70 -33.25
CA SER A 649 -21.25 15.37 -32.88
C SER A 649 -21.03 15.04 -31.41
N ASP A 650 -20.12 15.75 -30.75
CA ASP A 650 -19.73 15.50 -29.36
C ASP A 650 -20.66 16.29 -28.41
N PHE A 651 -21.73 16.89 -28.94
CA PHE A 651 -22.67 17.74 -28.21
C PHE A 651 -24.11 17.37 -28.53
N VAL A 652 -24.96 17.39 -27.50
CA VAL A 652 -26.40 17.13 -27.60
C VAL A 652 -27.19 18.25 -26.90
N GLU A 653 -28.41 18.54 -27.35
CA GLU A 653 -29.31 19.45 -26.62
C GLU A 653 -29.99 18.69 -25.48
N VAL A 654 -29.88 19.19 -24.25
CA VAL A 654 -30.60 18.64 -23.08
C VAL A 654 -31.85 19.50 -22.83
N VAL A 655 -33.02 18.86 -22.64
CA VAL A 655 -34.35 19.50 -22.53
C VAL A 655 -34.83 19.60 -21.09
#